data_AF-A0A9P4HPH9-F1
#
_entry.id   AF-A0A9P4HPH9-F1
#
_cell.length_a   1.000
_cell.length_b   1.000
_cell.length_c   1.000
_cell.angle_alpha   90.00
_cell.angle_beta   90.00
_cell.angle_gamma   90.00
#
_symmetry.space_group_name_H-M   'P 1'
#
loop_
_entity.id
_entity.type
_entity.pdbx_description
1 polymer ?
#
loop_
_entity_poly.entity_id
_entity_poly.type
_entity_poly.pdbx_seq_one_letter_code
_entity_poly.pdbx_strand_id
1 'polypeptide(L)'
;MSDYGHRLIVPLIDQKARETPDAVYCQIPTGSDFKSGMRHVTWAQFARAIDQASWWLEEQLGKSDGSFPTISFIGLNSPLYFILAAASIKTGYKILFNAPRNSVEAQLYLFDQTDCKALLRGPKSQVQGILAARDIRCITTPSLDDLLGAENVKHYPYTKTYEEAKNDPTIVLHSSGSTGPPKPIVIRNGAMTTMDAHHMLPDEHGYRDACKAAEGSTVFIPMPCFHAAGVMWIFFIATFFDVQVIFAPIGSPLNVSVVDQALDTLQFDWMFLPPSICEDISREESMLPKLKKLRYVIFSGGPLSQELGDVLHKYTRVVNLLGSTEEAIPPYNFVTLEDWNYLLIPESMKGVDMRPREDGLHEMYIVRDPSTDPFHSTFYTFPNDKEYATKDLFARHPTKPYLWQHRARSDDVLVLSNGEKVVPIPMEAEISKCPQVSGALVVGHARFETAALIEMDTSAQQIPNAEKLAAVADYIERANDAAPGHARISRDRIIFTSPDKPMLRAGKGTILRKATLTLYESEIEDLYAGRASLELSGLPLQVEGADVTITEKALRELLKGLTNKDFQPEQDFFATGLDSLQVLNVVRQLKAQLSQEKAHISPNMVSLSLIYSNSTVSKLAKALHAAAKGQDTNASHADERKKAMREMYLKYSHNLPHRTAISAKPKDDNLSVILTGSTGSLGSYLLDELLSDPKIKHVYCFNRSADAAAKQKKASASRGLSTDFSRVTFEQTNPDKERFGIRDDLYPKLLTDVSYIIHNQWAVDFNMALPSFEPHIRGVRYLIDLSAAASKRPPILFTSTIDTTRNWIKEYPSIKTVPEKPIHNPAVPSFGGYGEGKYVGERLLEAASEVSGISANIVRSGQIAGPVEKTGGGVWNVQEWFPTIIKSSKHLGMLPDSIGSMDIVDWIPVDLLARVVIDLMHHDLAQPTVFTTVNHLVNPKHGSWRSLLPTVQRQLDPSPKVVPTQQWVEAVQKSASMPDADANKNPAIKLLDFYENMAAETRETCERSGTLKEMPSVTEDWMGKWMEQWRF
;
A
#
# COMPACT_ATOMS: atom_id res chain seq x y z
N MET A 1 -50.30 -8.65 -4.78
CA MET A 1 -48.86 -8.31 -4.91
C MET A 1 -48.17 -9.00 -3.76
N SER A 2 -47.07 -9.71 -4.02
CA SER A 2 -46.30 -10.40 -2.99
C SER A 2 -45.69 -9.39 -2.01
N ASP A 3 -45.78 -9.66 -0.70
CA ASP A 3 -45.34 -8.77 0.38
C ASP A 3 -43.81 -8.81 0.63
N TYR A 4 -43.03 -9.15 -0.42
CA TYR A 4 -41.58 -9.32 -0.31
C TYR A 4 -40.89 -8.02 0.16
N GLY A 5 -39.89 -8.16 1.02
CA GLY A 5 -39.19 -7.04 1.66
C GLY A 5 -39.87 -6.50 2.92
N HIS A 6 -41.08 -6.98 3.23
CA HIS A 6 -41.85 -6.58 4.42
C HIS A 6 -42.24 -7.79 5.31
N ARG A 7 -41.84 -9.02 4.96
CA ARG A 7 -42.15 -10.22 5.75
C ARG A 7 -41.21 -10.35 6.95
N LEU A 8 -41.76 -10.30 8.16
CA LEU A 8 -41.00 -10.59 9.38
C LEU A 8 -40.72 -12.09 9.50
N ILE A 9 -39.50 -12.44 9.90
CA ILE A 9 -39.03 -13.84 9.93
C ILE A 9 -39.83 -14.72 10.89
N VAL A 10 -40.19 -14.21 12.07
CA VAL A 10 -40.93 -14.98 13.10
C VAL A 10 -42.36 -15.31 12.65
N PRO A 11 -43.19 -14.36 12.21
CA PRO A 11 -44.49 -14.66 11.60
C PRO A 11 -44.40 -15.61 10.40
N LEU A 12 -43.36 -15.49 9.57
CA LEU A 12 -43.16 -16.38 8.42
C LEU A 12 -42.87 -17.83 8.85
N ILE A 13 -42.10 -18.05 9.92
CA ILE A 13 -41.87 -19.38 10.49
C ILE A 13 -43.21 -19.97 10.99
N ASP A 14 -44.00 -19.20 11.73
CA ASP A 14 -45.30 -19.64 12.24
C ASP A 14 -46.27 -19.94 11.07
N GLN A 15 -46.21 -19.16 9.98
CA GLN A 15 -46.97 -19.41 8.76
C GLN A 15 -46.54 -20.73 8.11
N LYS A 16 -45.24 -20.96 7.89
CA LYS A 16 -44.72 -22.21 7.29
C LYS A 16 -45.04 -23.44 8.13
N ALA A 17 -45.02 -23.32 9.45
CA ALA A 17 -45.44 -24.39 10.36
C ALA A 17 -46.93 -24.74 10.25
N ARG A 18 -47.78 -23.79 9.81
CA ARG A 18 -49.21 -24.04 9.56
C ARG A 18 -49.49 -24.54 8.14
N GLU A 19 -48.82 -23.97 7.14
CA GLU A 19 -49.08 -24.23 5.72
C GLU A 19 -48.34 -25.47 5.20
N THR A 20 -47.11 -25.69 5.68
CA THR A 20 -46.24 -26.80 5.26
C THR A 20 -45.56 -27.46 6.48
N PRO A 21 -46.35 -27.99 7.44
CA PRO A 21 -45.85 -28.46 8.74
C PRO A 21 -44.77 -29.55 8.65
N ASP A 22 -44.88 -30.43 7.65
CA ASP A 22 -44.02 -31.59 7.45
C ASP A 22 -42.81 -31.30 6.54
N ALA A 23 -42.76 -30.12 5.91
CA ALA A 23 -41.61 -29.74 5.11
C ALA A 23 -40.38 -29.55 6.01
N VAL A 24 -39.23 -30.04 5.52
CA VAL A 24 -37.97 -30.04 6.25
C VAL A 24 -37.35 -28.65 6.20
N TYR A 25 -37.04 -28.10 7.37
CA TYR A 25 -36.24 -26.87 7.50
C TYR A 25 -34.75 -27.18 7.46
N CYS A 26 -34.30 -28.15 8.27
CA CYS A 26 -32.90 -28.54 8.29
C CYS A 26 -32.71 -30.03 8.64
N GLN A 27 -31.51 -30.54 8.34
CA GLN A 27 -31.07 -31.89 8.64
C GLN A 27 -29.82 -31.85 9.53
N ILE A 28 -29.81 -32.66 10.58
CA ILE A 28 -28.76 -32.67 11.61
C ILE A 28 -28.23 -34.10 11.75
N PRO A 29 -26.90 -34.33 11.71
CA PRO A 29 -26.34 -35.63 12.02
C PRO A 29 -26.68 -36.07 13.45
N THR A 30 -27.06 -37.33 13.63
CA THR A 30 -27.42 -37.90 14.95
C THR A 30 -26.19 -38.31 15.77
N GLY A 31 -25.01 -38.36 15.16
CA GLY A 31 -23.75 -38.74 15.79
C GLY A 31 -22.58 -37.84 15.39
N SER A 32 -21.35 -38.32 15.63
CA SER A 32 -20.11 -37.61 15.29
C SER A 32 -19.75 -37.67 13.79
N ASP A 33 -20.49 -38.47 13.01
CA ASP A 33 -20.37 -38.62 11.57
C ASP A 33 -21.75 -38.68 10.90
N PHE A 34 -21.78 -38.72 9.57
CA PHE A 34 -23.02 -38.83 8.79
C PHE A 34 -23.57 -40.26 8.70
N LYS A 35 -22.75 -41.28 8.99
CA LYS A 35 -23.15 -42.70 8.93
C LYS A 35 -24.08 -43.08 10.07
N SER A 36 -24.00 -42.36 11.18
CA SER A 36 -24.87 -42.50 12.35
C SER A 36 -26.35 -42.18 12.06
N GLY A 37 -26.63 -41.50 10.93
CA GLY A 37 -27.97 -41.11 10.50
C GLY A 37 -28.20 -39.60 10.55
N MET A 38 -29.32 -39.16 9.97
CA MET A 38 -29.73 -37.76 9.91
C MET A 38 -31.10 -37.59 10.58
N ARG A 39 -31.22 -36.60 11.46
CA ARG A 39 -32.49 -36.11 12.00
C ARG A 39 -33.01 -34.99 11.11
N HIS A 40 -34.19 -35.17 10.53
CA HIS A 40 -34.88 -34.10 9.80
C HIS A 40 -35.71 -33.29 10.78
N VAL A 41 -35.54 -31.97 10.76
CA VAL A 41 -36.32 -31.03 11.56
C VAL A 41 -37.33 -30.36 10.65
N THR A 42 -38.62 -30.57 10.91
CA THR A 42 -39.70 -29.95 10.13
C THR A 42 -40.03 -28.54 10.62
N TRP A 43 -40.72 -27.75 9.80
CA TRP A 43 -41.20 -26.42 10.21
C TRP A 43 -42.08 -26.48 11.46
N ALA A 44 -42.95 -27.49 11.60
CA ALA A 44 -43.76 -27.68 12.80
C ALA A 44 -42.91 -27.96 14.04
N GLN A 45 -41.88 -28.79 13.93
CA GLN A 45 -40.96 -29.06 15.05
C GLN A 45 -40.15 -27.81 15.41
N PHE A 46 -39.67 -27.05 14.42
CA PHE A 46 -38.90 -25.84 14.64
C PHE A 46 -39.73 -24.75 15.32
N ALA A 47 -40.96 -24.50 14.86
CA ALA A 47 -41.86 -23.53 15.48
C ALA A 47 -42.25 -23.92 16.92
N ARG A 48 -42.54 -25.21 17.18
CA ARG A 48 -42.80 -25.68 18.56
C ARG A 48 -41.59 -25.51 19.47
N ALA A 49 -40.39 -25.80 18.96
CA ALA A 49 -39.15 -25.60 19.72
C ALA A 49 -38.93 -24.10 20.06
N ILE A 50 -39.27 -23.19 19.14
CA ILE A 50 -39.25 -21.74 19.38
C ILE A 50 -40.25 -21.35 20.45
N ASP A 51 -41.50 -21.82 20.36
CA ASP A 51 -42.53 -21.50 21.35
C ASP A 51 -42.13 -22.02 22.75
N GLN A 52 -41.56 -23.23 22.84
CA GLN A 52 -41.05 -23.78 24.09
C GLN A 52 -39.90 -22.95 24.66
N ALA A 53 -38.96 -22.54 23.79
CA ALA A 53 -37.85 -21.69 24.18
C ALA A 53 -38.32 -20.28 24.60
N SER A 54 -39.39 -19.74 24.00
CA SER A 54 -39.99 -18.46 24.39
C SER A 54 -40.60 -18.52 25.78
N TRP A 55 -41.40 -19.54 26.09
CA TRP A 55 -41.95 -19.72 27.44
C TRP A 55 -40.85 -19.92 28.47
N TRP A 56 -39.85 -20.73 28.15
CA TRP A 56 -38.69 -20.92 29.01
C TRP A 56 -37.92 -19.62 29.26
N LEU A 57 -37.69 -18.82 28.21
CA LEU A 57 -36.97 -17.56 28.34
C LEU A 57 -37.74 -16.54 29.19
N GLU A 58 -39.07 -16.46 29.01
CA GLU A 58 -39.96 -15.64 29.84
C GLU A 58 -39.97 -16.10 31.30
N GLU A 59 -39.98 -17.41 31.58
CA GLU A 59 -39.88 -17.95 32.94
C GLU A 59 -38.56 -17.56 33.60
N GLN A 60 -37.45 -17.61 32.86
CA GLN A 60 -36.12 -17.33 33.39
C GLN A 60 -35.83 -15.85 33.58
N LEU A 61 -36.23 -15.00 32.63
CA LEU A 61 -35.81 -13.59 32.56
C LEU A 61 -36.96 -12.59 32.63
N GLY A 62 -38.21 -13.05 32.55
CA GLY A 62 -39.40 -12.22 32.33
C GLY A 62 -39.61 -11.91 30.84
N LYS A 63 -40.71 -11.23 30.55
CA LYS A 63 -40.97 -10.63 29.22
C LYS A 63 -40.45 -9.20 29.23
N SER A 64 -39.75 -8.78 28.18
CA SER A 64 -39.29 -7.39 28.07
C SER A 64 -40.46 -6.42 27.90
N ASP A 65 -40.32 -5.23 28.47
CA ASP A 65 -41.22 -4.08 28.33
C ASP A 65 -41.04 -3.32 27.00
N GLY A 66 -40.27 -3.86 26.06
CA GLY A 66 -39.91 -3.21 24.80
C GLY A 66 -38.58 -2.47 24.83
N SER A 67 -37.80 -2.61 25.91
CA SER A 67 -36.44 -2.07 26.02
C SER A 67 -35.36 -2.89 25.28
N PHE A 68 -35.67 -4.12 24.87
CA PHE A 68 -34.74 -5.04 24.19
C PHE A 68 -33.39 -5.22 24.90
N PRO A 69 -33.40 -5.69 26.17
CA PRO A 69 -32.18 -5.98 26.90
C PRO A 69 -31.38 -7.08 26.19
N THR A 70 -30.05 -6.95 26.23
CA THR A 70 -29.15 -7.92 25.58
C THR A 70 -28.97 -9.15 26.46
N ILE A 71 -29.08 -10.33 25.85
CA ILE A 71 -28.64 -11.59 26.43
C ILE A 71 -27.60 -12.23 25.51
N SER A 72 -26.55 -12.81 26.05
CA SER A 72 -25.52 -13.51 25.27
C SER A 72 -25.84 -14.99 25.16
N PHE A 73 -25.49 -15.64 24.04
CA PHE A 73 -25.50 -17.09 23.93
C PHE A 73 -24.16 -17.64 23.43
N ILE A 74 -23.65 -18.65 24.15
CA ILE A 74 -22.47 -19.45 23.78
C ILE A 74 -22.87 -20.92 23.74
N GLY A 75 -22.82 -21.51 22.54
CA GLY A 75 -23.29 -22.87 22.25
C GLY A 75 -22.41 -23.62 21.25
N LEU A 76 -22.66 -24.92 21.09
CA LEU A 76 -22.14 -25.70 19.96
C LEU A 76 -22.88 -25.34 18.66
N ASN A 77 -22.21 -25.48 17.52
CA ASN A 77 -22.75 -25.13 16.21
C ASN A 77 -23.99 -25.96 15.87
N SER A 78 -25.19 -25.38 15.99
CA SER A 78 -26.45 -26.11 15.89
C SER A 78 -27.65 -25.17 15.65
N PRO A 79 -28.83 -25.70 15.27
CA PRO A 79 -30.07 -24.92 15.15
C PRO A 79 -30.52 -24.22 16.44
N LEU A 80 -29.98 -24.59 17.60
CA LEU A 80 -30.31 -23.97 18.88
C LEU A 80 -30.08 -22.45 18.88
N TYR A 81 -29.07 -21.98 18.15
CA TYR A 81 -28.84 -20.55 17.93
C TYR A 81 -30.10 -19.84 17.39
N PHE A 82 -30.72 -20.41 16.35
CA PHE A 82 -31.84 -19.79 15.66
C PHE A 82 -33.17 -19.97 16.40
N ILE A 83 -33.32 -21.08 17.13
CA ILE A 83 -34.44 -21.27 18.06
C ILE A 83 -34.42 -20.16 19.12
N LEU A 84 -33.25 -19.95 19.75
CA LEU A 84 -33.09 -18.91 20.77
C LEU A 84 -33.20 -17.50 20.19
N ALA A 85 -32.74 -17.24 18.96
CA ALA A 85 -32.95 -15.94 18.33
C ALA A 85 -34.42 -15.62 18.09
N ALA A 86 -35.18 -16.54 17.48
CA ALA A 86 -36.61 -16.37 17.28
C ALA A 86 -37.35 -16.24 18.61
N ALA A 87 -36.98 -17.06 19.61
CA ALA A 87 -37.56 -16.96 20.95
C ALA A 87 -37.28 -15.61 21.62
N SER A 88 -36.05 -15.09 21.49
CA SER A 88 -35.67 -13.77 22.01
C SER A 88 -36.48 -12.66 21.35
N ILE A 89 -36.69 -12.73 20.03
CA ILE A 89 -37.55 -11.78 19.30
C ILE A 89 -38.98 -11.82 19.85
N LYS A 90 -39.54 -13.03 20.07
CA LYS A 90 -40.90 -13.19 20.61
C LYS A 90 -41.05 -12.61 22.03
N THR A 91 -40.03 -12.73 22.88
CA THR A 91 -40.05 -12.24 24.28
C THR A 91 -39.53 -10.81 24.44
N GLY A 92 -39.11 -10.16 23.35
CA GLY A 92 -38.65 -8.77 23.34
C GLY A 92 -37.20 -8.57 23.79
N TYR A 93 -36.35 -9.58 23.67
CA TYR A 93 -34.90 -9.49 23.93
C TYR A 93 -34.13 -9.40 22.60
N LYS A 94 -32.92 -8.86 22.65
CA LYS A 94 -31.94 -9.05 21.58
C LYS A 94 -30.84 -10.00 22.03
N ILE A 95 -30.44 -10.92 21.16
CA ILE A 95 -29.48 -11.96 21.49
C ILE A 95 -28.10 -11.68 20.87
N LEU A 96 -27.07 -11.63 21.69
CA LEU A 96 -25.68 -11.52 21.26
C LEU A 96 -25.10 -12.91 21.02
N PHE A 97 -24.65 -13.17 19.79
CA PHE A 97 -23.96 -14.40 19.44
C PHE A 97 -22.46 -14.26 19.59
N ASN A 98 -21.95 -14.73 20.73
CA ASN A 98 -20.53 -14.75 21.02
C ASN A 98 -19.87 -15.94 20.33
N ALA A 99 -18.72 -15.70 19.70
CA ALA A 99 -17.91 -16.81 19.19
C ALA A 99 -17.30 -17.54 20.39
N PRO A 100 -17.50 -18.86 20.56
CA PRO A 100 -16.98 -19.61 21.71
C PRO A 100 -15.44 -19.59 21.80
N ARG A 101 -14.75 -19.27 20.69
CA ARG A 101 -13.29 -19.21 20.58
C ARG A 101 -12.69 -17.84 20.93
N ASN A 102 -13.51 -16.83 21.20
CA ASN A 102 -13.00 -15.53 21.62
C ASN A 102 -12.31 -15.63 22.99
N SER A 103 -11.28 -14.80 23.22
CA SER A 103 -10.65 -14.67 24.54
C SER A 103 -11.66 -14.15 25.57
N VAL A 104 -11.42 -14.39 26.86
CA VAL A 104 -12.30 -13.92 27.93
C VAL A 104 -12.47 -12.40 27.85
N GLU A 105 -11.39 -11.67 27.63
CA GLU A 105 -11.39 -10.20 27.50
C GLU A 105 -12.28 -9.74 26.34
N ALA A 106 -12.20 -10.42 25.19
CA ALA A 106 -13.03 -10.10 24.04
C ALA A 106 -14.52 -10.40 24.31
N GLN A 107 -14.85 -11.44 25.06
CA GLN A 107 -16.23 -11.71 25.48
C GLN A 107 -16.75 -10.61 26.42
N LEU A 108 -15.96 -10.24 27.43
CA LEU A 108 -16.32 -9.21 28.40
C LEU A 108 -16.49 -7.84 27.75
N TYR A 109 -15.61 -7.49 26.81
CA TYR A 109 -15.76 -6.28 26.02
C TYR A 109 -17.09 -6.22 25.27
N LEU A 110 -17.49 -7.31 24.61
CA LEU A 110 -18.79 -7.38 23.93
C LEU A 110 -19.96 -7.27 24.91
N PHE A 111 -19.84 -7.84 26.12
CA PHE A 111 -20.86 -7.69 27.15
C PHE A 111 -21.02 -6.24 27.58
N ASP A 112 -19.91 -5.51 27.75
CA ASP A 112 -19.93 -4.10 28.14
C ASP A 112 -20.51 -3.23 27.03
N GLN A 113 -20.09 -3.43 25.78
CA GLN A 113 -20.57 -2.64 24.64
C GLN A 113 -22.05 -2.88 24.31
N THR A 114 -22.62 -3.99 24.77
CA THR A 114 -24.02 -4.33 24.51
C THR A 114 -24.92 -4.27 25.73
N ASP A 115 -24.38 -3.87 26.90
CA ASP A 115 -25.08 -3.90 28.19
C ASP A 115 -25.75 -5.28 28.46
N CYS A 116 -24.96 -6.34 28.31
CA CYS A 116 -25.41 -7.72 28.43
C CYS A 116 -25.87 -8.06 29.86
N LYS A 117 -27.12 -8.52 29.99
CA LYS A 117 -27.77 -8.78 31.29
C LYS A 117 -27.65 -10.22 31.76
N ALA A 118 -27.54 -11.17 30.84
CA ALA A 118 -27.44 -12.59 31.16
C ALA A 118 -26.65 -13.35 30.09
N LEU A 119 -25.95 -14.39 30.51
CA LEU A 119 -25.27 -15.34 29.65
C LEU A 119 -26.07 -16.66 29.59
N LEU A 120 -26.60 -16.97 28.42
CA LEU A 120 -27.17 -18.27 28.10
C LEU A 120 -26.05 -19.23 27.68
N ARG A 121 -25.91 -20.33 28.41
CA ARG A 121 -24.93 -21.38 28.14
C ARG A 121 -25.59 -22.59 27.51
N GLY A 122 -25.21 -22.93 26.28
CA GLY A 122 -25.63 -24.18 25.67
C GLY A 122 -25.10 -25.41 26.44
N PRO A 123 -25.81 -26.55 26.46
CA PRO A 123 -25.31 -27.76 27.09
C PRO A 123 -23.92 -28.12 26.56
N LYS A 124 -23.01 -28.53 27.46
CA LYS A 124 -21.60 -28.87 27.14
C LYS A 124 -20.71 -27.69 26.70
N SER A 125 -21.20 -26.45 26.71
CA SER A 125 -20.40 -25.27 26.34
C SER A 125 -19.52 -24.80 27.50
N GLN A 126 -18.28 -24.41 27.20
CA GLN A 126 -17.30 -23.96 28.19
C GLN A 126 -17.38 -22.43 28.35
N VAL A 127 -17.64 -21.96 29.57
CA VAL A 127 -17.79 -20.52 29.90
C VAL A 127 -17.15 -20.16 31.24
N GLN A 128 -16.43 -21.09 31.88
CA GLN A 128 -15.91 -20.97 33.24
C GLN A 128 -14.94 -19.79 33.37
N GLY A 129 -14.10 -19.56 32.36
CA GLY A 129 -13.21 -18.39 32.33
C GLY A 129 -13.96 -17.06 32.36
N ILE A 130 -15.12 -16.99 31.71
CA ILE A 130 -15.99 -15.79 31.72
C ILE A 130 -16.60 -15.60 33.10
N LEU A 131 -17.15 -16.66 33.69
CA LEU A 131 -17.79 -16.61 35.02
C LEU A 131 -16.78 -16.33 36.15
N ALA A 132 -15.52 -16.72 35.98
CA ALA A 132 -14.45 -16.36 36.91
C ALA A 132 -14.06 -14.89 36.81
N ALA A 133 -14.16 -14.29 35.63
CA ALA A 133 -13.73 -12.91 35.36
C ALA A 133 -14.84 -11.87 35.55
N ARG A 134 -16.12 -12.27 35.54
CA ARG A 134 -17.26 -11.38 35.73
C ARG A 134 -18.43 -12.08 36.41
N ASP A 135 -19.00 -11.42 37.41
CA ASP A 135 -20.28 -11.79 37.99
C ASP A 135 -21.41 -11.44 37.00
N ILE A 136 -21.88 -12.44 36.26
CA ILE A 136 -22.98 -12.32 35.31
C ILE A 136 -23.94 -13.50 35.52
N ARG A 137 -25.25 -13.22 35.45
CA ARG A 137 -26.27 -14.26 35.57
C ARG A 137 -26.12 -15.26 34.43
N CYS A 138 -25.66 -16.47 34.73
CA CYS A 138 -25.49 -17.55 33.77
C CYS A 138 -26.60 -18.59 33.87
N ILE A 139 -27.26 -18.89 32.76
CA ILE A 139 -28.41 -19.81 32.70
C ILE A 139 -28.11 -20.88 31.66
N THR A 140 -28.21 -22.16 32.04
CA THR A 140 -28.04 -23.26 31.08
C THR A 140 -29.33 -23.42 30.28
N THR A 141 -29.24 -23.43 28.95
CA THR A 141 -30.41 -23.59 28.08
C THR A 141 -30.87 -25.05 28.07
N PRO A 142 -32.16 -25.33 27.76
CA PRO A 142 -32.61 -26.66 27.38
C PRO A 142 -31.75 -27.21 26.23
N SER A 143 -31.61 -28.53 26.15
CA SER A 143 -30.88 -29.13 25.04
C SER A 143 -31.68 -29.04 23.74
N LEU A 144 -30.97 -29.16 22.61
CA LEU A 144 -31.63 -29.18 21.32
C LEU A 144 -32.61 -30.36 21.20
N ASP A 145 -32.25 -31.51 21.77
CA ASP A 145 -33.12 -32.69 21.75
C ASP A 145 -34.38 -32.49 22.60
N ASP A 146 -34.26 -31.85 23.77
CA ASP A 146 -35.40 -31.52 24.63
C ASP A 146 -36.39 -30.59 23.90
N LEU A 147 -35.86 -29.53 23.24
CA LEU A 147 -36.70 -28.56 22.54
C LEU A 147 -37.37 -29.15 21.29
N LEU A 148 -36.64 -29.93 20.50
CA LEU A 148 -37.18 -30.56 19.29
C LEU A 148 -38.08 -31.78 19.61
N GLY A 149 -37.90 -32.40 20.77
CA GLY A 149 -38.70 -33.52 21.26
C GLY A 149 -39.96 -33.10 22.02
N ALA A 150 -40.14 -31.81 22.30
CA ALA A 150 -41.30 -31.31 23.05
C ALA A 150 -42.61 -31.53 22.26
N GLU A 151 -43.58 -32.15 22.94
CA GLU A 151 -44.94 -32.35 22.46
C GLU A 151 -45.91 -31.45 23.24
N ASN A 152 -47.05 -31.09 22.64
CA ASN A 152 -48.12 -30.30 23.29
C ASN A 152 -47.68 -28.92 23.84
N VAL A 153 -46.75 -28.26 23.17
CA VAL A 153 -46.29 -26.90 23.51
C VAL A 153 -47.37 -25.88 23.15
N LYS A 154 -47.72 -25.00 24.10
CA LYS A 154 -48.65 -23.88 23.87
C LYS A 154 -48.00 -22.83 22.96
N HIS A 155 -48.72 -22.33 21.97
CA HIS A 155 -48.22 -21.28 21.09
C HIS A 155 -47.84 -19.99 21.85
N TYR A 156 -46.66 -19.43 21.56
CA TYR A 156 -46.24 -18.12 22.07
C TYR A 156 -46.53 -17.04 21.02
N PRO A 157 -47.43 -16.08 21.29
CA PRO A 157 -47.88 -15.13 20.28
C PRO A 157 -46.84 -14.04 19.99
N TYR A 158 -46.69 -13.70 18.70
CA TYR A 158 -46.01 -12.50 18.22
C TYR A 158 -46.90 -11.77 17.22
N THR A 159 -47.33 -10.56 17.56
CA THR A 159 -48.42 -9.86 16.85
C THR A 159 -47.99 -8.56 16.18
N LYS A 160 -46.71 -8.18 16.25
CA LYS A 160 -46.24 -6.95 15.62
C LYS A 160 -46.31 -7.07 14.09
N THR A 161 -46.76 -6.01 13.45
CA THR A 161 -46.65 -5.78 12.01
C THR A 161 -45.22 -5.39 11.63
N TYR A 162 -44.89 -5.44 10.35
CA TYR A 162 -43.59 -4.98 9.84
C TYR A 162 -43.27 -3.53 10.28
N GLU A 163 -44.23 -2.61 10.13
CA GLU A 163 -44.02 -1.20 10.46
C GLU A 163 -43.72 -0.99 11.95
N GLU A 164 -44.34 -1.78 12.83
CA GLU A 164 -44.08 -1.75 14.27
C GLU A 164 -42.74 -2.38 14.66
N ALA A 165 -42.24 -3.34 13.89
CA ALA A 165 -41.10 -4.17 14.26
C ALA A 165 -39.81 -3.89 13.48
N LYS A 166 -39.86 -3.22 12.32
CA LYS A 166 -38.71 -3.08 11.40
C LYS A 166 -37.46 -2.48 12.06
N ASN A 167 -37.65 -1.64 13.07
CA ASN A 167 -36.57 -1.02 13.84
C ASN A 167 -36.21 -1.74 15.14
N ASP A 168 -36.97 -2.77 15.52
CA ASP A 168 -36.67 -3.57 16.71
C ASP A 168 -35.33 -4.31 16.51
N PRO A 169 -34.42 -4.25 17.50
CA PRO A 169 -33.18 -5.01 17.48
C PRO A 169 -33.46 -6.50 17.76
N THR A 170 -32.77 -7.38 17.05
CA THR A 170 -33.01 -8.84 17.12
C THR A 170 -31.75 -9.60 17.51
N ILE A 171 -30.74 -9.61 16.64
CA ILE A 171 -29.50 -10.35 16.82
C ILE A 171 -28.36 -9.36 16.87
N VAL A 172 -27.45 -9.52 17.82
CA VAL A 172 -26.18 -8.81 17.85
C VAL A 172 -25.09 -9.77 17.39
N LEU A 173 -24.46 -9.45 16.27
CA LEU A 173 -23.25 -10.10 15.79
C LEU A 173 -22.04 -9.24 16.15
N HIS A 174 -20.84 -9.74 15.94
CA HIS A 174 -19.63 -8.95 16.08
C HIS A 174 -18.73 -9.12 14.87
N SER A 175 -18.10 -8.02 14.45
CA SER A 175 -17.00 -8.10 13.50
C SER A 175 -15.76 -8.59 14.24
N SER A 176 -14.97 -9.44 13.59
CA SER A 176 -13.81 -10.12 14.19
C SER A 176 -12.62 -9.19 14.50
N GLY A 177 -12.84 -7.88 14.55
CA GLY A 177 -11.85 -6.92 15.06
C GLY A 177 -10.57 -6.84 14.22
N SER A 178 -10.66 -6.59 12.91
CA SER A 178 -9.47 -6.35 12.07
C SER A 178 -8.67 -5.11 12.50
N THR A 179 -9.25 -4.19 13.26
CA THR A 179 -8.63 -2.91 13.66
C THR A 179 -8.62 -2.63 15.17
N GLY A 180 -9.16 -3.51 16.02
CA GLY A 180 -9.35 -3.28 17.47
C GLY A 180 -10.24 -4.35 18.13
N PRO A 181 -10.71 -4.17 19.37
CA PRO A 181 -11.61 -5.13 20.02
C PRO A 181 -12.90 -5.33 19.19
N PRO A 182 -13.53 -6.53 19.27
CA PRO A 182 -14.66 -6.90 18.40
C PRO A 182 -15.83 -5.92 18.57
N LYS A 183 -16.35 -5.39 17.47
CA LYS A 183 -17.42 -4.38 17.49
C LYS A 183 -18.78 -5.06 17.35
N PRO A 184 -19.75 -4.80 18.25
CA PRO A 184 -21.09 -5.33 18.12
C PRO A 184 -21.85 -4.64 16.98
N ILE A 185 -22.52 -5.44 16.15
CA ILE A 185 -23.39 -5.02 15.05
C ILE A 185 -24.79 -5.51 15.37
N VAL A 186 -25.72 -4.56 15.58
CA VAL A 186 -27.11 -4.86 15.92
C VAL A 186 -27.91 -5.01 14.63
N ILE A 187 -28.33 -6.24 14.35
CA ILE A 187 -29.25 -6.56 13.26
C ILE A 187 -30.67 -6.26 13.76
N ARG A 188 -31.42 -5.51 12.95
CA ARG A 188 -32.84 -5.19 13.19
C ARG A 188 -33.73 -6.03 12.27
N ASN A 189 -35.02 -6.11 12.56
CA ASN A 189 -35.94 -6.85 11.68
C ASN A 189 -35.88 -6.37 10.22
N GLY A 190 -35.87 -5.05 9.98
CA GLY A 190 -35.80 -4.50 8.62
C GLY A 190 -34.50 -4.87 7.89
N ALA A 191 -33.39 -5.05 8.62
CA ALA A 191 -32.15 -5.56 8.04
C ALA A 191 -32.29 -7.02 7.56
N MET A 192 -33.13 -7.82 8.21
CA MET A 192 -33.41 -9.20 7.78
C MET A 192 -34.31 -9.22 6.54
N THR A 193 -35.27 -8.29 6.44
CA THR A 193 -36.19 -8.23 5.30
C THR A 193 -35.54 -7.73 4.02
N THR A 194 -34.35 -7.12 4.08
CA THR A 194 -33.60 -6.81 2.86
C THR A 194 -33.24 -8.07 2.09
N MET A 195 -32.95 -9.20 2.77
CA MET A 195 -32.75 -10.49 2.10
C MET A 195 -34.04 -10.99 1.44
N ASP A 196 -35.19 -10.78 2.09
CA ASP A 196 -36.48 -11.09 1.51
C ASP A 196 -36.76 -10.28 0.23
N ALA A 197 -36.29 -9.02 0.22
CA ALA A 197 -36.43 -8.13 -0.93
C ALA A 197 -35.73 -8.65 -2.19
N HIS A 198 -34.74 -9.57 -2.10
CA HIS A 198 -34.10 -10.16 -3.28
C HIS A 198 -35.08 -10.89 -4.21
N HIS A 199 -36.25 -11.34 -3.73
CA HIS A 199 -37.32 -11.85 -4.60
C HIS A 199 -37.80 -10.84 -5.66
N MET A 200 -37.66 -9.54 -5.37
CA MET A 200 -38.08 -8.44 -6.25
C MET A 200 -37.02 -8.05 -7.28
N LEU A 201 -35.78 -8.54 -7.14
CA LEU A 201 -34.71 -8.21 -8.07
C LEU A 201 -34.99 -8.87 -9.43
N PRO A 202 -34.76 -8.18 -10.57
CA PRO A 202 -34.82 -8.81 -11.87
C PRO A 202 -33.63 -9.77 -12.08
N ASP A 203 -33.72 -10.64 -13.08
CA ASP A 203 -32.53 -11.31 -13.63
C ASP A 203 -31.86 -10.31 -14.58
N GLU A 204 -30.56 -10.04 -14.41
CA GLU A 204 -29.82 -9.04 -15.19
C GLU A 204 -28.78 -9.72 -16.08
N HIS A 205 -28.68 -9.29 -17.34
CA HIS A 205 -27.73 -9.86 -18.33
C HIS A 205 -27.78 -11.39 -18.47
N GLY A 206 -28.94 -12.01 -18.22
CA GLY A 206 -29.11 -13.47 -18.27
C GLY A 206 -28.66 -14.20 -16.99
N TYR A 207 -28.32 -13.45 -15.94
CA TYR A 207 -27.90 -13.97 -14.65
C TYR A 207 -28.98 -13.79 -13.59
N ARG A 208 -29.19 -14.85 -12.79
CA ARG A 208 -30.13 -14.86 -11.68
C ARG A 208 -29.42 -14.46 -10.38
N ASP A 209 -30.13 -13.72 -9.54
CA ASP A 209 -29.72 -13.40 -8.17
C ASP A 209 -29.37 -14.66 -7.38
N ALA A 210 -28.33 -14.56 -6.55
CA ALA A 210 -27.79 -15.70 -5.82
C ALA A 210 -28.80 -16.32 -4.86
N CYS A 211 -29.59 -15.50 -4.16
CA CYS A 211 -30.60 -15.94 -3.21
C CYS A 211 -31.77 -16.60 -3.94
N LYS A 212 -32.27 -15.97 -5.02
CA LYS A 212 -33.34 -16.54 -5.86
C LYS A 212 -32.95 -17.87 -6.50
N ALA A 213 -31.68 -18.09 -6.80
CA ALA A 213 -31.21 -19.33 -7.42
C ALA A 213 -31.03 -20.47 -6.41
N ALA A 214 -30.84 -20.16 -5.13
CA ALA A 214 -30.83 -21.14 -4.04
C ALA A 214 -32.24 -21.62 -3.64
N GLU A 215 -33.29 -20.95 -4.10
CA GLU A 215 -34.68 -21.25 -3.73
C GLU A 215 -35.03 -22.74 -3.93
N GLY A 216 -35.56 -23.37 -2.88
CA GLY A 216 -35.93 -24.79 -2.88
C GLY A 216 -34.77 -25.80 -2.95
N SER A 217 -33.51 -25.36 -2.83
CA SER A 217 -32.34 -26.25 -2.88
C SER A 217 -32.01 -26.88 -1.52
N THR A 218 -31.25 -27.97 -1.56
CA THR A 218 -30.61 -28.55 -0.36
C THR A 218 -29.14 -28.13 -0.31
N VAL A 219 -28.73 -27.50 0.79
CA VAL A 219 -27.40 -26.89 0.93
C VAL A 219 -26.68 -27.45 2.15
N PHE A 220 -25.47 -27.98 1.96
CA PHE A 220 -24.58 -28.33 3.05
C PHE A 220 -23.83 -27.07 3.55
N ILE A 221 -24.06 -26.70 4.81
CA ILE A 221 -23.54 -25.47 5.42
C ILE A 221 -22.85 -25.80 6.75
N PRO A 222 -21.54 -26.08 6.73
CA PRO A 222 -20.75 -26.27 7.94
C PRO A 222 -20.35 -24.96 8.64
N MET A 223 -20.82 -23.81 8.14
CA MET A 223 -20.46 -22.49 8.67
C MET A 223 -20.98 -22.27 10.10
N PRO A 224 -20.27 -21.49 10.95
CA PRO A 224 -20.72 -21.26 12.32
C PRO A 224 -22.00 -20.41 12.42
N CYS A 225 -22.99 -20.86 13.20
CA CYS A 225 -24.27 -20.18 13.45
C CYS A 225 -24.13 -18.86 14.21
N PHE A 226 -23.02 -18.65 14.93
CA PHE A 226 -22.73 -17.38 15.60
C PHE A 226 -22.12 -16.33 14.66
N HIS A 227 -21.82 -16.68 13.41
CA HIS A 227 -21.20 -15.80 12.43
C HIS A 227 -22.21 -15.36 11.37
N ALA A 228 -22.03 -14.17 10.79
CA ALA A 228 -22.91 -13.58 9.77
C ALA A 228 -23.29 -14.55 8.65
N ALA A 229 -22.30 -15.23 8.05
CA ALA A 229 -22.54 -16.26 7.02
C ALA A 229 -23.54 -17.35 7.46
N GLY A 230 -23.41 -17.85 8.70
CA GLY A 230 -24.33 -18.86 9.24
C GLY A 230 -25.71 -18.27 9.53
N VAL A 231 -25.79 -17.08 10.13
CA VAL A 231 -27.06 -16.41 10.40
C VAL A 231 -27.80 -16.10 9.09
N MET A 232 -27.14 -15.50 8.12
CA MET A 232 -27.75 -15.10 6.86
C MET A 232 -28.24 -16.31 6.08
N TRP A 233 -27.42 -17.35 5.91
CA TRP A 233 -27.83 -18.49 5.10
C TRP A 233 -28.76 -19.47 5.83
N ILE A 234 -28.40 -19.83 7.07
CA ILE A 234 -29.11 -20.88 7.79
C ILE A 234 -30.41 -20.37 8.39
N PHE A 235 -30.50 -19.08 8.72
CA PHE A 235 -31.71 -18.51 9.29
C PHE A 235 -32.47 -17.66 8.27
N PHE A 236 -31.85 -16.65 7.63
CA PHE A 236 -32.60 -15.72 6.77
C PHE A 236 -32.96 -16.38 5.44
N ILE A 237 -31.97 -16.82 4.66
CA ILE A 237 -32.18 -17.40 3.32
C ILE A 237 -32.98 -18.71 3.42
N ALA A 238 -32.67 -19.59 4.37
CA ALA A 238 -33.46 -20.80 4.63
C ALA A 238 -34.95 -20.51 4.88
N THR A 239 -35.26 -19.43 5.58
CA THR A 239 -36.66 -19.05 5.86
C THR A 239 -37.31 -18.32 4.70
N PHE A 240 -36.63 -17.39 4.03
CA PHE A 240 -37.24 -16.58 2.97
C PHE A 240 -37.37 -17.32 1.63
N PHE A 241 -36.43 -18.23 1.31
CA PHE A 241 -36.31 -18.91 0.02
C PHE A 241 -36.48 -20.44 0.10
N ASP A 242 -37.00 -20.97 1.20
CA ASP A 242 -37.27 -22.42 1.34
C ASP A 242 -36.03 -23.30 1.11
N VAL A 243 -34.86 -22.84 1.58
CA VAL A 243 -33.60 -23.58 1.47
C VAL A 243 -33.49 -24.59 2.62
N GLN A 244 -33.28 -25.86 2.28
CA GLN A 244 -33.08 -26.92 3.27
C GLN A 244 -31.61 -27.01 3.64
N VAL A 245 -31.30 -26.81 4.92
CA VAL A 245 -29.91 -26.77 5.40
C VAL A 245 -29.47 -28.11 5.97
N ILE A 246 -28.33 -28.61 5.54
CA ILE A 246 -27.65 -29.76 6.15
C ILE A 246 -26.50 -29.25 7.02
N PHE A 247 -26.53 -29.59 8.31
CA PHE A 247 -25.48 -29.28 9.27
C PHE A 247 -24.33 -30.28 9.22
N ALA A 248 -23.13 -29.82 9.56
CA ALA A 248 -22.02 -30.70 9.92
C ALA A 248 -22.24 -31.34 11.31
N PRO A 249 -21.54 -32.44 11.64
CA PRO A 249 -21.66 -33.08 12.95
C PRO A 249 -21.37 -32.09 14.09
N ILE A 250 -22.31 -32.02 15.05
CA ILE A 250 -22.26 -31.03 16.12
C ILE A 250 -21.08 -31.30 17.04
N GLY A 251 -20.25 -30.26 17.25
CA GLY A 251 -19.07 -30.35 18.11
C GLY A 251 -17.81 -30.85 17.41
N SER A 252 -17.90 -31.29 16.15
CA SER A 252 -16.73 -31.64 15.35
C SER A 252 -16.15 -30.39 14.66
N PRO A 253 -14.81 -30.20 14.66
CA PRO A 253 -14.19 -29.13 13.88
C PRO A 253 -14.37 -29.38 12.38
N LEU A 254 -14.68 -28.32 11.62
CA LEU A 254 -14.70 -28.38 10.17
C LEU A 254 -13.29 -28.65 9.63
N ASN A 255 -13.18 -29.65 8.76
CA ASN A 255 -12.00 -29.99 8.00
C ASN A 255 -12.42 -30.66 6.68
N VAL A 256 -11.46 -30.88 5.79
CA VAL A 256 -11.70 -31.47 4.46
C VAL A 256 -12.32 -32.88 4.53
N SER A 257 -11.95 -33.69 5.54
CA SER A 257 -12.51 -35.05 5.70
C SER A 257 -14.01 -35.03 6.02
N VAL A 258 -14.49 -34.06 6.80
CA VAL A 258 -15.93 -33.90 7.03
C VAL A 258 -16.65 -33.58 5.73
N VAL A 259 -16.07 -32.73 4.87
CA VAL A 259 -16.67 -32.43 3.56
C VAL A 259 -16.64 -33.66 2.64
N ASP A 260 -15.54 -34.40 2.64
CA ASP A 260 -15.42 -35.62 1.84
C ASP A 260 -16.46 -36.68 2.23
N GLN A 261 -16.64 -36.91 3.54
CA GLN A 261 -17.68 -37.79 4.05
C GLN A 261 -19.08 -37.30 3.66
N ALA A 262 -19.35 -36.00 3.70
CA ALA A 262 -20.63 -35.44 3.25
C ALA A 262 -20.84 -35.69 1.75
N LEU A 263 -19.81 -35.49 0.93
CA LEU A 263 -19.85 -35.77 -0.51
C LEU A 263 -20.06 -37.26 -0.82
N ASP A 264 -19.61 -38.18 0.04
CA ASP A 264 -19.84 -39.62 -0.17
C ASP A 264 -21.21 -40.10 0.34
N THR A 265 -21.74 -39.50 1.41
CA THR A 265 -22.88 -40.06 2.14
C THR A 265 -24.19 -39.32 1.92
N LEU A 266 -24.15 -38.03 1.59
CA LEU A 266 -25.34 -37.18 1.55
C LEU A 266 -25.72 -36.77 0.12
N GLN A 267 -27.00 -36.40 -0.05
CA GLN A 267 -27.53 -35.82 -1.28
C GLN A 267 -27.85 -34.34 -1.03
N PHE A 268 -27.18 -33.46 -1.76
CA PHE A 268 -27.38 -32.03 -1.70
C PHE A 268 -26.89 -31.38 -3.00
N ASP A 269 -27.48 -30.23 -3.32
CA ASP A 269 -27.25 -29.52 -4.57
C ASP A 269 -26.13 -28.48 -4.44
N TRP A 270 -25.87 -27.98 -3.23
CA TRP A 270 -24.94 -26.89 -2.97
C TRP A 270 -24.09 -27.12 -1.73
N MET A 271 -22.92 -26.49 -1.69
CA MET A 271 -22.15 -26.32 -0.45
C MET A 271 -21.81 -24.85 -0.24
N PHE A 272 -21.76 -24.43 1.03
CA PHE A 272 -21.22 -23.13 1.41
C PHE A 272 -20.04 -23.30 2.37
N LEU A 273 -18.83 -23.01 1.89
CA LEU A 273 -17.58 -23.32 2.57
C LEU A 273 -16.72 -22.06 2.81
N PRO A 274 -15.82 -22.08 3.80
CA PRO A 274 -14.76 -21.09 3.88
C PRO A 274 -13.68 -21.37 2.81
N PRO A 275 -12.94 -20.35 2.34
CA PRO A 275 -11.95 -20.50 1.27
C PRO A 275 -10.89 -21.57 1.55
N SER A 276 -10.41 -21.68 2.78
CA SER A 276 -9.38 -22.67 3.16
C SER A 276 -9.81 -24.11 2.86
N ILE A 277 -11.09 -24.43 3.04
CA ILE A 277 -11.62 -25.77 2.73
C ILE A 277 -11.77 -25.95 1.21
N CYS A 278 -12.10 -24.90 0.47
CA CYS A 278 -12.06 -24.93 -1.00
C CYS A 278 -10.64 -25.18 -1.52
N GLU A 279 -9.63 -24.58 -0.89
CA GLU A 279 -8.22 -24.82 -1.20
C GLU A 279 -7.82 -26.27 -0.92
N ASP A 280 -8.17 -26.82 0.24
CA ASP A 280 -7.92 -28.23 0.57
C ASP A 280 -8.55 -29.16 -0.48
N ILE A 281 -9.83 -28.95 -0.85
CA ILE A 281 -10.52 -29.75 -1.87
C ILE A 281 -9.83 -29.63 -3.23
N SER A 282 -9.35 -28.45 -3.59
CA SER A 282 -8.67 -28.23 -4.87
C SER A 282 -7.36 -29.01 -5.02
N ARG A 283 -6.75 -29.41 -3.90
CA ARG A 283 -5.51 -30.20 -3.84
C ARG A 283 -5.77 -31.71 -3.78
N GLU A 284 -6.97 -32.12 -3.38
CA GLU A 284 -7.34 -33.52 -3.23
C GLU A 284 -7.99 -34.08 -4.51
N GLU A 285 -7.18 -34.66 -5.40
CA GLU A 285 -7.64 -35.19 -6.69
C GLU A 285 -8.81 -36.17 -6.57
N SER A 286 -8.86 -36.97 -5.49
CA SER A 286 -9.92 -37.94 -5.23
C SER A 286 -11.30 -37.30 -4.98
N MET A 287 -11.33 -36.05 -4.52
CA MET A 287 -12.55 -35.32 -4.19
C MET A 287 -13.13 -34.56 -5.39
N LEU A 288 -12.29 -34.09 -6.32
CA LEU A 288 -12.71 -33.26 -7.44
C LEU A 288 -13.85 -33.89 -8.27
N PRO A 289 -13.82 -35.19 -8.66
CA PRO A 289 -14.92 -35.81 -9.39
C PRO A 289 -16.25 -35.80 -8.62
N LYS A 290 -16.20 -35.84 -7.27
CA LYS A 290 -17.39 -35.86 -6.41
C LYS A 290 -18.15 -34.53 -6.48
N LEU A 291 -17.49 -33.43 -6.83
CA LEU A 291 -18.12 -32.11 -6.98
C LEU A 291 -19.11 -32.03 -8.15
N LYS A 292 -19.04 -32.94 -9.13
CA LYS A 292 -19.95 -32.96 -10.30
C LYS A 292 -21.42 -33.13 -9.95
N LYS A 293 -21.72 -33.67 -8.77
CA LYS A 293 -23.11 -33.79 -8.29
C LYS A 293 -23.68 -32.46 -7.82
N LEU A 294 -22.83 -31.46 -7.57
CA LEU A 294 -23.21 -30.15 -7.04
C LEU A 294 -23.52 -29.19 -8.17
N ARG A 295 -24.60 -28.43 -8.00
CA ARG A 295 -24.92 -27.29 -8.85
C ARG A 295 -23.97 -26.12 -8.57
N TYR A 296 -23.64 -25.89 -7.29
CA TYR A 296 -22.77 -24.79 -6.87
C TYR A 296 -21.90 -25.13 -5.65
N VAL A 297 -20.69 -24.56 -5.63
CA VAL A 297 -19.84 -24.42 -4.45
C VAL A 297 -19.68 -22.94 -4.18
N ILE A 298 -20.30 -22.46 -3.11
CA ILE A 298 -20.19 -21.09 -2.64
C ILE A 298 -19.02 -21.00 -1.66
N PHE A 299 -18.23 -19.93 -1.75
CA PHE A 299 -17.32 -19.53 -0.69
C PHE A 299 -17.48 -18.05 -0.33
N SER A 300 -17.10 -17.70 0.90
CA SER A 300 -17.17 -16.32 1.40
C SER A 300 -16.26 -16.11 2.61
N GLY A 301 -16.01 -14.85 2.94
CA GLY A 301 -15.29 -14.44 4.14
C GLY A 301 -13.77 -14.40 4.00
N GLY A 302 -13.25 -14.62 2.78
CA GLY A 302 -11.85 -14.46 2.40
C GLY A 302 -11.66 -14.72 0.89
N PRO A 303 -10.49 -14.40 0.33
CA PRO A 303 -10.20 -14.64 -1.08
C PRO A 303 -9.96 -16.13 -1.38
N LEU A 304 -10.21 -16.54 -2.62
CA LEU A 304 -9.77 -17.81 -3.20
C LEU A 304 -8.94 -17.48 -4.45
N SER A 305 -7.78 -18.12 -4.63
CA SER A 305 -6.93 -17.82 -5.79
C SER A 305 -7.61 -18.24 -7.11
N GLN A 306 -7.30 -17.52 -8.19
CA GLN A 306 -7.88 -17.79 -9.51
C GLN A 306 -7.59 -19.24 -9.96
N GLU A 307 -6.34 -19.69 -9.79
CA GLU A 307 -5.92 -21.04 -10.20
C GLU A 307 -6.66 -22.14 -9.45
N LEU A 308 -6.79 -22.04 -8.12
CA LEU A 308 -7.46 -23.07 -7.32
C LEU A 308 -8.96 -23.09 -7.58
N GLY A 309 -9.58 -21.92 -7.76
CA GLY A 309 -10.98 -21.86 -8.18
C GLY A 309 -11.18 -22.41 -9.59
N ASP A 310 -10.27 -22.16 -10.54
CA ASP A 310 -10.31 -22.74 -11.89
C ASP A 310 -10.20 -24.28 -11.87
N VAL A 311 -9.50 -24.86 -10.89
CA VAL A 311 -9.48 -26.32 -10.67
C VAL A 311 -10.86 -26.83 -10.27
N LEU A 312 -11.47 -26.24 -9.25
CA LEU A 312 -12.81 -26.62 -8.78
C LEU A 312 -13.88 -26.41 -9.87
N HIS A 313 -13.71 -25.33 -10.64
CA HIS A 313 -14.59 -24.91 -11.71
C HIS A 313 -14.78 -25.95 -12.81
N LYS A 314 -13.78 -26.80 -13.05
CA LYS A 314 -13.87 -27.91 -14.03
C LYS A 314 -14.92 -28.95 -13.64
N TYR A 315 -15.37 -28.97 -12.38
CA TYR A 315 -16.26 -29.99 -11.84
C TYR A 315 -17.60 -29.42 -11.36
N THR A 316 -17.68 -28.15 -10.99
CA THR A 316 -18.92 -27.50 -10.52
C THR A 316 -18.86 -25.98 -10.67
N ARG A 317 -19.98 -25.27 -10.45
CA ARG A 317 -19.99 -23.79 -10.48
C ARG A 317 -19.47 -23.24 -9.15
N VAL A 318 -18.30 -22.62 -9.20
CA VAL A 318 -17.74 -21.91 -8.05
C VAL A 318 -18.32 -20.50 -8.00
N VAL A 319 -18.71 -20.02 -6.81
CA VAL A 319 -19.21 -18.65 -6.64
C VAL A 319 -18.55 -17.99 -5.44
N ASN A 320 -17.99 -16.80 -5.67
CA ASN A 320 -17.62 -15.88 -4.62
C ASN A 320 -18.86 -15.09 -4.16
N LEU A 321 -19.34 -15.36 -2.94
CA LEU A 321 -20.45 -14.60 -2.37
C LEU A 321 -19.92 -13.58 -1.37
N LEU A 322 -19.61 -12.38 -1.87
CA LEU A 322 -19.14 -11.29 -1.03
C LEU A 322 -20.28 -10.72 -0.18
N GLY A 323 -20.00 -10.49 1.10
CA GLY A 323 -20.92 -9.84 2.04
C GLY A 323 -20.21 -9.40 3.32
N SER A 324 -20.89 -8.60 4.12
CA SER A 324 -20.39 -8.10 5.41
C SER A 324 -21.45 -8.27 6.51
N THR A 325 -21.05 -8.11 7.77
CA THR A 325 -22.02 -8.13 8.88
C THR A 325 -22.96 -6.93 8.80
N GLU A 326 -22.46 -5.80 8.30
CA GLU A 326 -23.14 -4.52 8.18
C GLU A 326 -24.16 -4.46 7.04
N GLU A 327 -23.80 -5.00 5.86
CA GLU A 327 -24.58 -4.93 4.61
C GLU A 327 -25.25 -6.26 4.24
N ALA A 328 -24.99 -7.32 5.00
CA ALA A 328 -25.43 -8.67 4.67
C ALA A 328 -24.94 -9.13 3.29
N ILE A 329 -25.82 -9.70 2.48
CA ILE A 329 -25.54 -10.09 1.09
C ILE A 329 -26.03 -8.94 0.20
N PRO A 330 -25.15 -8.16 -0.43
CA PRO A 330 -25.58 -7.12 -1.33
C PRO A 330 -26.22 -7.72 -2.60
N PRO A 331 -27.00 -6.94 -3.37
CA PRO A 331 -27.77 -7.42 -4.53
C PRO A 331 -26.86 -7.72 -5.74
N TYR A 332 -26.10 -8.82 -5.67
CA TYR A 332 -25.24 -9.32 -6.73
C TYR A 332 -25.84 -10.56 -7.39
N ASN A 333 -25.61 -10.70 -8.70
CA ASN A 333 -26.02 -11.88 -9.45
C ASN A 333 -24.86 -12.87 -9.62
N PHE A 334 -25.19 -14.16 -9.81
CA PHE A 334 -24.20 -15.12 -10.29
C PHE A 334 -23.65 -14.69 -11.65
N VAL A 335 -22.45 -15.12 -11.99
CA VAL A 335 -21.80 -14.74 -13.24
C VAL A 335 -21.49 -15.97 -14.09
N THR A 336 -20.98 -15.74 -15.30
CA THR A 336 -20.54 -16.81 -16.19
C THR A 336 -19.44 -17.64 -15.55
N LEU A 337 -19.28 -18.84 -16.11
CA LEU A 337 -18.28 -19.80 -15.69
C LEU A 337 -16.86 -19.21 -15.73
N GLU A 338 -16.54 -18.50 -16.81
CA GLU A 338 -15.25 -17.88 -17.05
C GLU A 338 -14.97 -16.67 -16.14
N ASP A 339 -16.03 -16.10 -15.54
CA ASP A 339 -15.93 -14.91 -14.69
C ASP A 339 -16.21 -15.23 -13.22
N TRP A 340 -16.13 -16.49 -12.77
CA TRP A 340 -16.60 -16.94 -11.45
C TRP A 340 -16.08 -16.13 -10.25
N ASN A 341 -14.96 -15.43 -10.42
CA ASN A 341 -14.32 -14.58 -9.41
C ASN A 341 -14.71 -13.08 -9.51
N TYR A 342 -15.70 -12.74 -10.34
CA TYR A 342 -16.27 -11.41 -10.48
C TYR A 342 -17.68 -11.35 -9.86
N LEU A 343 -18.05 -10.15 -9.41
CA LEU A 343 -19.40 -9.81 -8.97
C LEU A 343 -20.07 -8.97 -10.04
N LEU A 344 -21.34 -9.27 -10.33
CA LEU A 344 -22.16 -8.42 -11.16
C LEU A 344 -22.82 -7.36 -10.30
N ILE A 345 -22.51 -6.08 -10.58
CA ILE A 345 -23.15 -4.92 -9.98
C ILE A 345 -23.95 -4.23 -11.09
N PRO A 346 -25.29 -4.39 -11.12
CA PRO A 346 -26.12 -3.78 -12.16
C PRO A 346 -26.05 -2.25 -12.11
N GLU A 347 -26.15 -1.58 -13.26
CA GLU A 347 -26.28 -0.11 -13.29
C GLU A 347 -27.56 0.39 -12.60
N SER A 348 -28.57 -0.48 -12.48
CA SER A 348 -29.80 -0.22 -11.72
C SER A 348 -29.57 -0.15 -10.21
N MET A 349 -28.46 -0.69 -9.69
CA MET A 349 -28.09 -0.64 -8.27
C MET A 349 -27.43 0.68 -7.89
N LYS A 350 -28.21 1.77 -7.93
CA LYS A 350 -27.75 3.14 -7.63
C LYS A 350 -27.22 3.34 -6.21
N GLY A 351 -27.65 2.51 -5.27
CA GLY A 351 -27.12 2.48 -3.91
C GLY A 351 -25.70 1.92 -3.79
N VAL A 352 -25.07 1.48 -4.89
CA VAL A 352 -23.67 1.04 -4.92
C VAL A 352 -22.83 2.02 -5.76
N ASP A 353 -21.97 2.78 -5.09
CA ASP A 353 -21.09 3.78 -5.71
C ASP A 353 -19.63 3.27 -5.75
N MET A 354 -19.13 3.02 -6.95
CA MET A 354 -17.77 2.54 -7.19
C MET A 354 -16.82 3.72 -7.41
N ARG A 355 -16.19 4.21 -6.34
CA ARG A 355 -15.37 5.43 -6.36
C ARG A 355 -13.93 5.11 -6.79
N PRO A 356 -13.36 5.82 -7.79
CA PRO A 356 -12.01 5.54 -8.25
C PRO A 356 -10.96 5.78 -7.17
N ARG A 357 -9.93 4.94 -7.18
CA ARG A 357 -8.72 4.97 -6.37
C ARG A 357 -7.50 4.85 -7.31
N GLU A 358 -6.31 4.81 -6.72
CA GLU A 358 -5.05 4.66 -7.49
C GLU A 358 -5.00 3.29 -8.20
N ASP A 359 -4.15 3.17 -9.22
CA ASP A 359 -3.87 1.92 -9.96
C ASP A 359 -5.07 1.24 -10.64
N GLY A 360 -6.10 2.02 -11.01
CA GLY A 360 -7.29 1.50 -11.69
C GLY A 360 -8.27 0.76 -10.77
N LEU A 361 -8.02 0.78 -9.45
CA LEU A 361 -8.92 0.23 -8.44
C LEU A 361 -10.07 1.19 -8.12
N HIS A 362 -11.18 0.64 -7.64
CA HIS A 362 -12.36 1.38 -7.20
C HIS A 362 -12.78 0.90 -5.82
N GLU A 363 -13.03 1.81 -4.89
CA GLU A 363 -13.56 1.50 -3.57
C GLU A 363 -15.10 1.52 -3.60
N MET A 364 -15.73 0.48 -3.05
CA MET A 364 -17.18 0.37 -3.00
C MET A 364 -17.75 1.15 -1.81
N TYR A 365 -18.74 2.00 -2.09
CA TYR A 365 -19.56 2.69 -1.10
C TYR A 365 -21.00 2.24 -1.25
N ILE A 366 -21.66 1.95 -0.12
CA ILE A 366 -23.12 1.80 -0.08
C ILE A 366 -23.70 3.18 0.22
N VAL A 367 -24.53 3.72 -0.66
CA VAL A 367 -25.10 5.07 -0.56
C VAL A 367 -26.62 5.00 -0.49
N ARG A 368 -27.25 5.91 0.28
CA ARG A 368 -28.71 5.96 0.34
C ARG A 368 -29.27 6.39 -1.01
N ASP A 369 -30.10 5.55 -1.59
CA ASP A 369 -30.92 5.85 -2.77
C ASP A 369 -32.30 5.23 -2.55
N PRO A 370 -33.38 6.02 -2.52
CA PRO A 370 -34.73 5.50 -2.27
C PRO A 370 -35.16 4.36 -3.21
N SER A 371 -34.58 4.26 -4.42
CA SER A 371 -34.88 3.19 -5.36
C SER A 371 -34.22 1.85 -5.04
N THR A 372 -33.18 1.83 -4.21
CA THR A 372 -32.45 0.61 -3.84
C THR A 372 -32.28 0.40 -2.34
N ASP A 373 -32.63 1.39 -1.49
CA ASP A 373 -32.63 1.31 -0.03
C ASP A 373 -33.28 0.02 0.52
N PRO A 374 -34.39 -0.52 -0.04
CA PRO A 374 -34.97 -1.79 0.42
C PRO A 374 -34.03 -3.02 0.33
N PHE A 375 -32.95 -2.95 -0.44
CA PHE A 375 -31.99 -4.04 -0.63
C PHE A 375 -30.73 -3.89 0.23
N HIS A 376 -30.54 -2.76 0.92
CA HIS A 376 -29.30 -2.43 1.65
C HIS A 376 -29.51 -2.50 3.16
N SER A 377 -28.93 -3.50 3.84
CA SER A 377 -29.08 -3.64 5.29
C SER A 377 -28.27 -2.62 6.08
N THR A 378 -27.24 -2.03 5.48
CA THR A 378 -26.35 -1.01 6.08
C THR A 378 -27.14 0.07 6.81
N PHE A 379 -28.22 0.56 6.20
CA PHE A 379 -28.98 1.69 6.72
C PHE A 379 -30.01 1.30 7.80
N TYR A 380 -30.26 0.01 8.01
CA TYR A 380 -30.89 -0.46 9.24
C TYR A 380 -29.87 -0.60 10.36
N THR A 381 -28.63 -0.98 10.03
CA THR A 381 -27.53 -1.08 10.99
C THR A 381 -27.10 0.32 11.49
N PHE A 382 -26.92 1.26 10.56
CA PHE A 382 -26.48 2.63 10.76
C PHE A 382 -27.53 3.61 10.21
N PRO A 383 -28.64 3.84 10.95
CA PRO A 383 -29.78 4.59 10.45
C PRO A 383 -29.48 6.06 10.11
N ASN A 384 -28.49 6.66 10.77
CA ASN A 384 -28.15 8.06 10.59
C ASN A 384 -27.13 8.28 9.46
N ASP A 385 -26.52 7.22 8.94
CA ASP A 385 -25.50 7.33 7.90
C ASP A 385 -26.16 7.53 6.53
N LYS A 386 -25.53 8.35 5.69
CA LYS A 386 -25.94 8.58 4.29
C LYS A 386 -25.17 7.74 3.29
N GLU A 387 -23.96 7.36 3.68
CA GLU A 387 -23.09 6.49 2.93
C GLU A 387 -22.25 5.66 3.90
N TYR A 388 -21.84 4.48 3.46
CA TYR A 388 -21.00 3.56 4.19
C TYR A 388 -19.85 3.12 3.29
N ALA A 389 -18.63 3.43 3.71
CA ALA A 389 -17.42 2.94 3.06
C ALA A 389 -17.24 1.47 3.41
N THR A 390 -17.45 0.58 2.44
CA THR A 390 -17.17 -0.86 2.65
C THR A 390 -15.69 -1.05 2.95
N LYS A 391 -14.83 -0.22 2.34
CA LYS A 391 -13.36 -0.35 2.26
C LYS A 391 -12.88 -1.51 1.38
N ASP A 392 -13.75 -2.09 0.58
CA ASP A 392 -13.37 -3.10 -0.40
C ASP A 392 -12.96 -2.44 -1.73
N LEU A 393 -11.79 -2.82 -2.23
CA LEU A 393 -11.19 -2.36 -3.48
C LEU A 393 -11.41 -3.39 -4.58
N PHE A 394 -11.91 -2.92 -5.73
CA PHE A 394 -12.26 -3.74 -6.87
C PHE A 394 -11.54 -3.28 -8.13
N ALA A 395 -11.21 -4.24 -8.99
CA ALA A 395 -10.82 -3.97 -10.37
C ALA A 395 -12.02 -4.20 -11.29
N ARG A 396 -12.25 -3.29 -12.22
CA ARG A 396 -13.28 -3.43 -13.24
C ARG A 396 -12.86 -4.49 -14.27
N HIS A 397 -13.79 -5.34 -14.71
CA HIS A 397 -13.51 -6.32 -15.75
C HIS A 397 -13.08 -5.62 -17.06
N PRO A 398 -12.03 -6.08 -17.76
CA PRO A 398 -11.49 -5.39 -18.95
C PRO A 398 -12.49 -5.17 -20.09
N THR A 399 -13.45 -6.10 -20.27
CA THR A 399 -14.42 -6.07 -21.37
C THR A 399 -15.90 -6.04 -20.95
N LYS A 400 -16.21 -6.20 -19.65
CA LYS A 400 -17.59 -6.35 -19.14
C LYS A 400 -17.82 -5.31 -18.04
N PRO A 401 -18.22 -4.07 -18.37
CA PRO A 401 -18.13 -2.92 -17.47
C PRO A 401 -18.98 -3.01 -16.18
N TYR A 402 -19.93 -3.95 -16.12
CA TYR A 402 -20.80 -4.26 -14.97
C TYR A 402 -20.24 -5.35 -14.05
N LEU A 403 -19.07 -5.92 -14.38
CA LEU A 403 -18.39 -6.93 -13.58
C LEU A 403 -17.19 -6.35 -12.82
N TRP A 404 -17.07 -6.73 -11.56
CA TRP A 404 -16.07 -6.22 -10.63
C TRP A 404 -15.40 -7.36 -9.87
N GLN A 405 -14.07 -7.42 -9.90
CA GLN A 405 -13.29 -8.40 -9.16
C GLN A 405 -12.75 -7.76 -7.89
N HIS A 406 -13.03 -8.37 -6.74
CA HIS A 406 -12.42 -7.96 -5.47
C HIS A 406 -10.91 -8.15 -5.54
N ARG A 407 -10.15 -7.15 -5.10
CA ARG A 407 -8.68 -7.18 -5.10
C ARG A 407 -8.10 -7.14 -3.70
N ALA A 408 -8.64 -6.26 -2.87
CA ALA A 408 -8.09 -5.99 -1.55
C ALA A 408 -9.08 -5.22 -0.70
N ARG A 409 -8.68 -5.03 0.55
CA ARG A 409 -9.26 -4.04 1.45
C ARG A 409 -8.38 -2.81 1.49
N SER A 410 -8.96 -1.61 1.52
CA SER A 410 -8.20 -0.36 1.62
C SER A 410 -7.45 -0.24 2.96
N ASP A 411 -7.90 -0.95 4.01
CA ASP A 411 -7.21 -1.08 5.29
C ASP A 411 -6.18 -2.23 5.37
N ASP A 412 -6.09 -3.10 4.36
CA ASP A 412 -5.04 -4.13 4.24
C ASP A 412 -3.89 -3.71 3.29
N VAL A 413 -3.98 -2.53 2.66
CA VAL A 413 -2.88 -1.99 1.85
C VAL A 413 -1.71 -1.65 2.77
N LEU A 414 -0.58 -2.31 2.57
CA LEU A 414 0.65 -1.96 3.26
C LEU A 414 1.17 -0.66 2.63
N VAL A 415 1.43 0.32 3.48
CA VAL A 415 2.14 1.53 3.08
C VAL A 415 3.54 1.38 3.64
N LEU A 416 4.51 1.12 2.77
CA LEU A 416 5.91 0.99 3.15
C LEU A 416 6.47 2.37 3.59
N SER A 417 7.59 2.39 4.31
CA SER A 417 8.20 3.63 4.81
C SER A 417 8.75 4.55 3.71
N ASN A 418 8.92 4.01 2.49
CA ASN A 418 9.23 4.77 1.28
C ASN A 418 7.98 5.38 0.62
N GLY A 419 6.79 5.17 1.19
CA GLY A 419 5.51 5.66 0.69
C GLY A 419 4.88 4.79 -0.38
N GLU A 420 5.57 3.73 -0.83
CA GLU A 420 5.03 2.79 -1.79
C GLU A 420 3.92 1.95 -1.17
N LYS A 421 2.88 1.72 -1.96
CA LYS A 421 1.75 0.90 -1.56
C LYS A 421 1.95 -0.52 -2.07
N VAL A 422 1.70 -1.48 -1.20
CA VAL A 422 1.70 -2.89 -1.54
C VAL A 422 0.34 -3.47 -1.20
N VAL A 423 -0.23 -4.15 -2.18
CA VAL A 423 -1.42 -4.97 -2.00
C VAL A 423 -0.94 -6.40 -1.70
N PRO A 424 -0.95 -6.85 -0.42
CA PRO A 424 -0.28 -8.10 -0.04
C PRO A 424 -1.02 -9.37 -0.48
N ILE A 425 -2.35 -9.29 -0.66
CA ILE A 425 -3.24 -10.45 -0.86
C ILE A 425 -2.83 -11.34 -2.05
N PRO A 426 -2.51 -10.81 -3.27
CA PRO A 426 -2.09 -11.66 -4.38
C PRO A 426 -0.78 -12.41 -4.10
N MET A 427 0.15 -11.80 -3.36
CA MET A 427 1.42 -12.41 -3.00
C MET A 427 1.21 -13.54 -1.98
N GLU A 428 0.39 -13.30 -0.97
CA GLU A 428 0.00 -14.31 0.02
C GLU A 428 -0.68 -15.49 -0.66
N ALA A 429 -1.60 -15.24 -1.59
CA ALA A 429 -2.28 -16.28 -2.34
C ALA A 429 -1.33 -17.13 -3.18
N GLU A 430 -0.28 -16.54 -3.77
CA GLU A 430 0.75 -17.28 -4.51
C GLU A 430 1.61 -18.13 -3.57
N ILE A 431 2.01 -17.60 -2.41
CA ILE A 431 2.78 -18.35 -1.39
C ILE A 431 1.95 -19.52 -0.86
N SER A 432 0.66 -19.29 -0.59
CA SER A 432 -0.27 -20.30 -0.10
C SER A 432 -0.48 -21.47 -1.06
N LYS A 433 -0.11 -21.38 -2.35
CA LYS A 433 -0.15 -22.52 -3.27
C LYS A 433 0.87 -23.61 -2.92
N CYS A 434 1.86 -23.31 -2.08
CA CYS A 434 2.77 -24.32 -1.58
C CYS A 434 1.98 -25.37 -0.78
N PRO A 435 2.02 -26.67 -1.15
CA PRO A 435 1.26 -27.71 -0.45
C PRO A 435 1.56 -27.80 1.04
N GLN A 436 2.77 -27.39 1.43
CA GLN A 436 3.26 -27.43 2.81
C GLN A 436 2.92 -26.18 3.63
N VAL A 437 2.19 -25.21 3.07
CA VAL A 437 1.80 -23.94 3.72
C VAL A 437 0.31 -23.99 4.09
N SER A 438 0.01 -23.71 5.36
CA SER A 438 -1.35 -23.64 5.92
C SER A 438 -1.82 -22.20 6.19
N GLY A 439 -0.93 -21.22 6.07
CA GLY A 439 -1.24 -19.79 6.13
C GLY A 439 -0.05 -18.92 5.75
N ALA A 440 -0.29 -17.81 5.06
CA ALA A 440 0.75 -16.84 4.70
C ALA A 440 0.23 -15.42 4.90
N LEU A 441 1.06 -14.54 5.46
CA LEU A 441 0.83 -13.10 5.56
C LEU A 441 2.04 -12.34 5.05
N VAL A 442 1.81 -11.38 4.16
CA VAL A 442 2.84 -10.40 3.78
C VAL A 442 2.70 -9.20 4.70
N VAL A 443 3.83 -8.81 5.27
CA VAL A 443 3.95 -7.78 6.31
C VAL A 443 4.94 -6.72 5.84
N GLY A 444 4.95 -5.54 6.47
CA GLY A 444 5.86 -4.46 6.07
C GLY A 444 5.26 -3.06 6.14
N HIS A 445 4.08 -2.88 6.73
CA HIS A 445 3.52 -1.55 6.94
C HIS A 445 4.49 -0.68 7.76
N ALA A 446 4.75 0.53 7.28
CA ALA A 446 5.77 1.45 7.80
C ALA A 446 7.21 0.89 7.84
N ARG A 447 7.49 -0.18 7.08
CA ARG A 447 8.83 -0.76 6.89
C ARG A 447 9.31 -0.50 5.47
N PHE A 448 10.62 -0.52 5.28
CA PHE A 448 11.22 -0.15 3.99
C PHE A 448 10.98 -1.20 2.89
N GLU A 449 10.76 -2.45 3.29
CA GLU A 449 10.45 -3.59 2.43
C GLU A 449 9.37 -4.45 3.06
N THR A 450 8.85 -5.36 2.25
CA THR A 450 7.94 -6.42 2.68
C THR A 450 8.67 -7.64 3.21
N ALA A 451 8.03 -8.34 4.14
CA ALA A 451 8.44 -9.64 4.66
C ALA A 451 7.26 -10.62 4.61
N ALA A 452 7.52 -11.91 4.79
CA ALA A 452 6.49 -12.94 4.92
C ALA A 452 6.49 -13.55 6.31
N LEU A 453 5.31 -13.74 6.89
CA LEU A 453 5.06 -14.65 8.00
C LEU A 453 4.34 -15.88 7.44
N ILE A 454 4.95 -17.06 7.57
CA ILE A 454 4.48 -18.30 6.95
C ILE A 454 4.21 -19.35 8.03
N GLU A 455 2.99 -19.89 8.03
CA GLU A 455 2.60 -21.05 8.80
C GLU A 455 2.66 -22.30 7.92
N MET A 456 3.49 -23.27 8.30
CA MET A 456 3.57 -24.55 7.61
C MET A 456 2.43 -25.48 8.06
N ASP A 457 2.10 -26.49 7.26
CA ASP A 457 1.22 -27.57 7.71
C ASP A 457 1.84 -28.36 8.88
N THR A 458 1.02 -29.13 9.59
CA THR A 458 1.40 -29.86 10.80
C THR A 458 2.56 -30.85 10.57
N SER A 459 2.69 -31.40 9.37
CA SER A 459 3.75 -32.35 8.99
C SER A 459 5.07 -31.65 8.64
N ALA A 460 4.98 -30.45 8.07
CA ALA A 460 6.10 -29.60 7.66
C ALA A 460 6.50 -28.56 8.74
N GLN A 461 5.80 -28.50 9.87
CA GLN A 461 6.13 -27.58 10.96
C GLN A 461 7.35 -28.04 11.76
N GLN A 462 7.66 -29.34 11.76
CA GLN A 462 8.77 -29.91 12.54
C GLN A 462 10.11 -29.98 11.79
N ILE A 463 10.13 -29.71 10.49
CA ILE A 463 11.39 -29.68 9.72
C ILE A 463 12.19 -28.39 10.00
N PRO A 464 13.53 -28.41 9.85
CA PRO A 464 14.38 -27.23 10.04
C PRO A 464 13.98 -26.05 9.14
N ASN A 465 14.17 -24.80 9.61
CA ASN A 465 13.80 -23.60 8.85
C ASN A 465 14.48 -23.50 7.49
N ALA A 466 15.69 -24.04 7.33
CA ALA A 466 16.37 -24.10 6.03
C ALA A 466 15.59 -24.96 5.01
N GLU A 467 15.01 -26.08 5.45
CA GLU A 467 14.19 -26.96 4.61
C GLU A 467 12.82 -26.33 4.32
N LYS A 468 12.21 -25.68 5.32
CA LYS A 468 10.98 -24.89 5.11
C LYS A 468 11.19 -23.79 4.08
N LEU A 469 12.30 -23.07 4.15
CA LEU A 469 12.66 -22.01 3.21
C LEU A 469 12.86 -22.57 1.80
N ALA A 470 13.51 -23.74 1.67
CA ALA A 470 13.68 -24.40 0.37
C ALA A 470 12.32 -24.78 -0.25
N ALA A 471 11.38 -25.27 0.56
CA ALA A 471 10.04 -25.66 0.10
C ALA A 471 9.20 -24.48 -0.44
N VAL A 472 9.34 -23.29 0.15
CA VAL A 472 8.55 -22.10 -0.24
C VAL A 472 9.25 -21.19 -1.26
N ALA A 473 10.53 -21.43 -1.56
CA ALA A 473 11.36 -20.52 -2.36
C ALA A 473 10.76 -20.19 -3.74
N ASP A 474 10.34 -21.21 -4.49
CA ASP A 474 9.79 -21.03 -5.85
C ASP A 474 8.45 -20.28 -5.84
N TYR A 475 7.67 -20.41 -4.75
CA TYR A 475 6.40 -19.70 -4.58
C TYR A 475 6.64 -18.22 -4.22
N ILE A 476 7.67 -17.93 -3.43
CA ILE A 476 8.08 -16.56 -3.13
C ILE A 476 8.63 -15.86 -4.37
N GLU A 477 9.44 -16.53 -5.19
CA GLU A 477 9.93 -15.92 -6.45
C GLU A 477 8.78 -15.62 -7.41
N ARG A 478 7.79 -16.53 -7.55
CA ARG A 478 6.58 -16.24 -8.34
C ARG A 478 5.76 -15.09 -7.77
N ALA A 479 5.61 -15.01 -6.44
CA ALA A 479 4.94 -13.89 -5.78
C ALA A 479 5.67 -12.56 -6.06
N ASN A 480 7.00 -12.59 -6.05
CA ASN A 480 7.86 -11.45 -6.34
C ASN A 480 7.82 -11.00 -7.81
N ASP A 481 7.71 -11.93 -8.76
CA ASP A 481 7.66 -11.61 -10.19
C ASP A 481 6.34 -10.94 -10.59
N ALA A 482 5.25 -11.26 -9.88
CA ALA A 482 3.94 -10.62 -10.07
C ALA A 482 3.80 -9.30 -9.29
N ALA A 483 4.71 -9.01 -8.35
CA ALA A 483 4.66 -7.82 -7.50
C ALA A 483 5.50 -6.67 -8.06
N PRO A 484 5.16 -5.39 -7.74
CA PRO A 484 6.04 -4.26 -7.99
C PRO A 484 7.42 -4.48 -7.36
N GLY A 485 8.49 -3.93 -7.96
CA GLY A 485 9.86 -4.15 -7.49
C GLY A 485 10.08 -3.82 -5.99
N HIS A 486 9.40 -2.78 -5.49
CA HIS A 486 9.43 -2.38 -4.07
C HIS A 486 8.71 -3.32 -3.11
N ALA A 487 7.92 -4.26 -3.62
CA ALA A 487 7.11 -5.21 -2.86
C ALA A 487 7.73 -6.61 -2.84
N ARG A 488 8.95 -6.81 -3.34
CA ARG A 488 9.59 -8.13 -3.34
C ARG A 488 9.97 -8.53 -1.90
N ILE A 489 9.80 -9.82 -1.60
CA ILE A 489 10.16 -10.46 -0.33
C ILE A 489 11.49 -11.17 -0.52
N SER A 490 12.52 -10.77 0.22
CA SER A 490 13.82 -11.44 0.21
C SER A 490 13.84 -12.69 1.10
N ARG A 491 14.80 -13.59 0.86
CA ARG A 491 14.92 -14.86 1.60
C ARG A 491 15.20 -14.66 3.10
N ASP A 492 15.86 -13.56 3.45
CA ASP A 492 16.13 -13.16 4.83
C ASP A 492 15.00 -12.32 5.47
N ARG A 493 13.85 -12.24 4.80
CA ARG A 493 12.63 -11.56 5.27
C ARG A 493 11.46 -12.53 5.41
N ILE A 494 11.71 -13.71 5.95
CA ILE A 494 10.72 -14.76 6.14
C ILE A 494 10.77 -15.24 7.59
N ILE A 495 9.61 -15.22 8.25
CA ILE A 495 9.39 -15.77 9.59
C ILE A 495 8.53 -17.02 9.43
N PHE A 496 8.95 -18.13 10.04
CA PHE A 496 8.10 -19.31 10.19
C PHE A 496 7.45 -19.32 11.57
N THR A 497 6.15 -19.55 11.62
CA THR A 497 5.42 -19.71 12.89
C THR A 497 5.89 -20.96 13.64
N SER A 498 5.72 -20.99 14.96
CA SER A 498 5.92 -22.19 15.77
C SER A 498 4.59 -22.89 16.11
N PRO A 499 4.60 -24.21 16.39
CA PRO A 499 3.37 -24.95 16.74
C PRO A 499 2.64 -24.44 17.99
N ASP A 500 3.38 -23.85 18.93
CA ASP A 500 2.87 -23.24 20.16
C ASP A 500 2.32 -21.83 19.97
N LYS A 501 2.56 -21.20 18.81
CA LYS A 501 2.13 -19.83 18.49
C LYS A 501 1.51 -19.75 17.09
N PRO A 502 0.49 -20.53 16.71
CA PRO A 502 -0.08 -20.46 15.36
C PRO A 502 -0.72 -19.09 15.07
N MET A 503 -0.92 -18.78 13.79
CA MET A 503 -1.70 -17.63 13.34
C MET A 503 -3.11 -17.66 13.92
N LEU A 504 -3.55 -16.50 14.40
CA LEU A 504 -4.88 -16.36 14.99
C LEU A 504 -5.92 -16.40 13.88
N ARG A 505 -6.95 -17.23 14.04
CA ARG A 505 -8.03 -17.40 13.05
C ARG A 505 -9.38 -17.10 13.66
N ALA A 506 -10.27 -16.50 12.87
CA ALA A 506 -11.68 -16.31 13.22
C ALA A 506 -12.39 -17.66 13.37
N GLY A 507 -13.60 -17.66 13.92
CA GLY A 507 -14.43 -18.87 14.04
C GLY A 507 -14.66 -19.63 12.72
N LYS A 508 -14.57 -18.94 11.58
CA LYS A 508 -14.68 -19.48 10.21
C LYS A 508 -13.36 -19.92 9.55
N GLY A 509 -12.23 -19.87 10.27
CA GLY A 509 -10.91 -20.29 9.77
C GLY A 509 -10.07 -19.20 9.09
N THR A 510 -10.63 -18.02 8.80
CA THR A 510 -9.88 -16.89 8.22
C THR A 510 -8.81 -16.36 9.17
N ILE A 511 -7.59 -16.13 8.67
CA ILE A 511 -6.50 -15.52 9.44
C ILE A 511 -6.86 -14.08 9.84
N LEU A 512 -6.75 -13.76 11.11
CA LEU A 512 -6.93 -12.42 11.66
C LEU A 512 -5.61 -11.65 11.51
N ARG A 513 -5.38 -11.03 10.35
CA ARG A 513 -4.11 -10.33 10.01
C ARG A 513 -3.60 -9.48 11.17
N LYS A 514 -4.31 -8.41 11.54
CA LYS A 514 -3.83 -7.48 12.57
C LYS A 514 -3.54 -8.15 13.92
N ALA A 515 -4.43 -9.01 14.40
CA ALA A 515 -4.22 -9.72 15.67
C ALA A 515 -3.01 -10.67 15.59
N THR A 516 -2.81 -11.33 14.45
CA THR A 516 -1.62 -12.16 14.19
C THR A 516 -0.36 -11.30 14.12
N LEU A 517 -0.39 -10.13 13.48
CA LEU A 517 0.74 -9.20 13.44
C LEU A 517 1.08 -8.67 14.82
N THR A 518 0.09 -8.37 15.67
CA THR A 518 0.32 -8.00 17.08
C THR A 518 0.90 -9.17 17.88
N LEU A 519 0.40 -10.39 17.66
CA LEU A 519 0.95 -11.59 18.30
C LEU A 519 2.44 -11.80 17.93
N TYR A 520 2.80 -11.50 16.68
CA TYR A 520 4.15 -11.65 16.12
C TYR A 520 4.96 -10.35 16.10
N GLU A 521 4.52 -9.31 16.81
CA GLU A 521 5.12 -7.98 16.74
C GLU A 521 6.61 -8.03 17.07
N SER A 522 7.00 -8.74 18.14
CA SER A 522 8.40 -8.93 18.53
C SER A 522 9.25 -9.58 17.44
N GLU A 523 8.77 -10.66 16.82
CA GLU A 523 9.54 -11.38 15.80
C GLU A 523 9.65 -10.59 14.51
N ILE A 524 8.59 -9.86 14.16
CA ILE A 524 8.58 -8.94 13.02
C ILE A 524 9.57 -7.80 13.28
N GLU A 525 9.56 -7.20 14.47
CA GLU A 525 10.55 -6.18 14.86
C GLU A 525 11.97 -6.74 14.83
N ASP A 526 12.21 -7.93 15.37
CA ASP A 526 13.53 -8.56 15.38
C ASP A 526 14.02 -8.89 13.96
N LEU A 527 13.13 -9.30 13.06
CA LEU A 527 13.44 -9.49 11.64
C LEU A 527 13.92 -8.18 11.00
N TYR A 528 13.17 -7.09 11.17
CA TYR A 528 13.53 -5.78 10.61
C TYR A 528 14.72 -5.11 11.32
N ALA A 529 14.93 -5.37 12.61
CA ALA A 529 16.10 -4.95 13.37
C ALA A 529 17.37 -5.74 12.99
N GLY A 530 17.24 -6.80 12.18
CA GLY A 530 18.35 -7.67 11.79
C GLY A 530 18.84 -8.58 12.90
N ARG A 531 18.02 -8.80 13.94
CA ARG A 531 18.29 -9.71 15.06
C ARG A 531 17.82 -11.15 14.78
N ALA A 532 16.83 -11.30 13.90
CA ALA A 532 16.27 -12.59 13.49
C ALA A 532 16.66 -13.01 12.06
N SER A 533 17.77 -12.49 11.50
CA SER A 533 18.26 -13.02 10.22
C SER A 533 18.66 -14.47 10.44
N LEU A 534 18.06 -15.40 9.67
CA LEU A 534 18.60 -16.73 9.42
C LEU A 534 20.13 -16.62 9.36
N GLU A 535 20.81 -17.33 10.25
CA GLU A 535 22.25 -17.50 10.22
C GLU A 535 22.65 -18.00 8.82
N LEU A 536 22.91 -17.08 7.89
CA LEU A 536 23.76 -17.35 6.75
C LEU A 536 25.18 -17.35 7.30
N SER A 537 25.50 -18.48 7.92
CA SER A 537 26.79 -18.79 8.51
C SER A 537 27.91 -18.72 7.46
N GLY A 538 28.98 -18.00 7.80
CA GLY A 538 30.36 -18.44 7.48
C GLY A 538 30.94 -18.06 6.11
N LEU A 539 30.87 -16.80 5.69
CA LEU A 539 31.74 -16.33 4.60
C LEU A 539 33.14 -16.04 5.14
N PRO A 540 34.22 -16.69 4.67
CA PRO A 540 35.59 -16.40 5.10
C PRO A 540 36.08 -15.08 4.46
N LEU A 541 35.69 -13.93 5.02
CA LEU A 541 35.98 -12.61 4.48
C LEU A 541 37.35 -12.10 4.96
N GLN A 542 38.42 -12.70 4.45
CA GLN A 542 39.78 -12.30 4.82
C GLN A 542 40.21 -11.02 4.08
N VAL A 543 40.36 -9.90 4.80
CA VAL A 543 40.79 -8.59 4.24
C VAL A 543 42.24 -8.21 4.56
N GLU A 544 42.90 -8.94 5.47
CA GLU A 544 44.28 -8.68 5.89
C GLU A 544 45.33 -9.57 5.20
N GLY A 545 44.87 -10.56 4.41
CA GLY A 545 45.73 -11.46 3.63
C GLY A 545 46.32 -10.79 2.38
N ALA A 546 47.29 -11.45 1.74
CA ALA A 546 47.86 -10.97 0.47
C ALA A 546 46.97 -11.24 -0.75
N ASP A 547 46.03 -12.18 -0.63
CA ASP A 547 45.23 -12.69 -1.74
C ASP A 547 43.82 -12.06 -1.78
N VAL A 548 43.62 -11.11 -2.69
CA VAL A 548 42.32 -10.45 -2.95
C VAL A 548 41.27 -11.43 -3.48
N THR A 549 41.66 -12.54 -4.10
CA THR A 549 40.71 -13.48 -4.72
C THR A 549 39.82 -14.19 -3.71
N ILE A 550 40.30 -14.36 -2.48
CA ILE A 550 39.51 -14.91 -1.36
C ILE A 550 38.37 -13.96 -1.00
N THR A 551 38.67 -12.66 -0.90
CA THR A 551 37.67 -11.60 -0.64
C THR A 551 36.70 -11.46 -1.80
N GLU A 552 37.19 -11.50 -3.05
CA GLU A 552 36.32 -11.48 -4.24
C GLU A 552 35.34 -12.66 -4.22
N LYS A 553 35.81 -13.87 -3.89
CA LYS A 553 34.94 -15.05 -3.79
C LYS A 553 33.89 -14.89 -2.70
N ALA A 554 34.28 -14.42 -1.51
CA ALA A 554 33.37 -14.17 -0.40
C ALA A 554 32.32 -13.08 -0.74
N LEU A 555 32.74 -11.98 -1.38
CA LEU A 555 31.85 -10.92 -1.84
C LEU A 555 30.89 -11.40 -2.94
N ARG A 556 31.36 -12.26 -3.84
CA ARG A 556 30.53 -12.86 -4.89
C ARG A 556 29.48 -13.79 -4.28
N GLU A 557 29.85 -14.60 -3.30
CA GLU A 557 28.92 -15.47 -2.56
C GLU A 557 27.91 -14.65 -1.74
N LEU A 558 28.35 -13.56 -1.11
CA LEU A 558 27.48 -12.59 -0.42
C LEU A 558 26.44 -11.97 -1.36
N LEU A 559 26.90 -11.39 -2.48
CA LEU A 559 26.03 -10.75 -3.46
C LEU A 559 25.09 -11.76 -4.13
N LYS A 560 25.58 -12.98 -4.39
CA LYS A 560 24.75 -14.08 -4.91
C LYS A 560 23.68 -14.51 -3.91
N GLY A 561 24.01 -14.61 -2.63
CA GLY A 561 23.05 -14.91 -1.57
C GLY A 561 21.95 -13.85 -1.43
N LEU A 562 22.30 -12.58 -1.67
CA LEU A 562 21.36 -11.45 -1.56
C LEU A 562 20.48 -11.22 -2.80
N THR A 563 20.98 -11.57 -3.99
CA THR A 563 20.31 -11.22 -5.27
C THR A 563 19.85 -12.41 -6.08
N ASN A 564 20.23 -13.63 -5.69
CA ASN A 564 20.05 -14.87 -6.48
C ASN A 564 20.72 -14.82 -7.86
N LYS A 565 21.60 -13.84 -8.12
CA LYS A 565 22.33 -13.65 -9.38
C LYS A 565 23.81 -13.86 -9.15
N ASP A 566 24.48 -14.40 -10.16
CA ASP A 566 25.92 -14.56 -10.11
C ASP A 566 26.60 -13.35 -10.76
N PHE A 567 27.68 -12.85 -10.16
CA PHE A 567 28.39 -11.66 -10.63
C PHE A 567 29.79 -12.03 -11.09
N GLN A 568 30.20 -11.60 -12.28
CA GLN A 568 31.60 -11.68 -12.68
C GLN A 568 32.43 -10.60 -11.93
N PRO A 569 33.74 -10.82 -11.68
CA PRO A 569 34.55 -9.92 -10.85
C PRO A 569 34.51 -8.44 -11.26
N GLU A 570 34.44 -8.17 -12.56
CA GLU A 570 34.43 -6.82 -13.14
C GLU A 570 33.02 -6.33 -13.56
N GLN A 571 31.99 -7.13 -13.29
CA GLN A 571 30.62 -6.77 -13.65
C GLN A 571 30.03 -5.80 -12.63
N ASP A 572 29.43 -4.72 -13.15
CA ASP A 572 28.73 -3.74 -12.31
C ASP A 572 27.48 -4.38 -11.70
N PHE A 573 27.45 -4.48 -10.37
CA PHE A 573 26.34 -5.13 -9.68
C PHE A 573 25.06 -4.29 -9.70
N PHE A 574 25.12 -2.96 -9.81
CA PHE A 574 23.95 -2.08 -9.95
C PHE A 574 23.29 -2.24 -11.32
N ALA A 575 24.10 -2.28 -12.39
CA ALA A 575 23.62 -2.56 -13.74
C ALA A 575 22.96 -3.94 -13.86
N THR A 576 23.34 -4.87 -12.97
CA THR A 576 22.81 -6.24 -12.89
C THR A 576 21.58 -6.35 -11.97
N GLY A 577 21.14 -5.23 -11.38
CA GLY A 577 19.92 -5.11 -10.60
C GLY A 577 20.12 -5.16 -9.09
N LEU A 578 21.30 -4.82 -8.57
CA LEU A 578 21.50 -4.52 -7.14
C LEU A 578 20.85 -3.18 -6.82
N ASP A 579 19.92 -3.15 -5.86
CA ASP A 579 19.21 -1.92 -5.44
C ASP A 579 19.75 -1.35 -4.12
N SER A 580 19.27 -0.16 -3.74
CA SER A 580 19.71 0.56 -2.53
C SER A 580 19.44 -0.19 -1.22
N LEU A 581 18.43 -1.07 -1.22
CA LEU A 581 18.09 -1.91 -0.08
C LEU A 581 19.11 -3.05 0.07
N GLN A 582 19.45 -3.69 -1.05
CA GLN A 582 20.46 -4.74 -1.08
C GLN A 582 21.84 -4.18 -0.71
N VAL A 583 22.16 -2.94 -1.07
CA VAL A 583 23.39 -2.26 -0.61
C VAL A 583 23.43 -2.09 0.91
N LEU A 584 22.32 -1.69 1.54
CA LEU A 584 22.23 -1.58 3.00
C LEU A 584 22.49 -2.95 3.68
N ASN A 585 21.93 -4.02 3.11
CA ASN A 585 22.16 -5.38 3.59
C ASN A 585 23.63 -5.81 3.41
N VAL A 586 24.26 -5.49 2.27
CA VAL A 586 25.71 -5.71 2.06
C VAL A 586 26.54 -4.99 3.12
N VAL A 587 26.27 -3.71 3.38
CA VAL A 587 26.97 -2.93 4.42
C VAL A 587 26.80 -3.56 5.80
N ARG A 588 25.58 -3.95 6.17
CA ARG A 588 25.28 -4.58 7.47
C ARG A 588 26.05 -5.90 7.64
N GLN A 589 26.03 -6.76 6.63
CA GLN A 589 26.72 -8.06 6.68
C GLN A 589 28.24 -7.91 6.68
N LEU A 590 28.80 -6.99 5.88
CA LEU A 590 30.23 -6.70 5.90
C LEU A 590 30.69 -6.17 7.27
N LYS A 591 29.94 -5.25 7.89
CA LYS A 591 30.24 -4.75 9.24
C LYS A 591 30.23 -5.87 10.28
N ALA A 592 29.22 -6.73 10.24
CA ALA A 592 29.11 -7.86 11.16
C ALA A 592 30.30 -8.83 11.01
N GLN A 593 30.63 -9.19 9.77
CA GLN A 593 31.71 -10.15 9.48
C GLN A 593 33.09 -9.61 9.84
N LEU A 594 33.40 -8.36 9.46
CA LEU A 594 34.68 -7.72 9.80
C LEU A 594 34.86 -7.53 11.32
N SER A 595 33.76 -7.31 12.05
CA SER A 595 33.78 -7.25 13.51
C SER A 595 34.07 -8.61 14.14
N GLN A 596 33.52 -9.70 13.59
CA GLN A 596 33.79 -11.07 14.05
C GLN A 596 35.24 -11.50 13.79
N GLU A 597 35.79 -11.12 12.63
CA GLU A 597 37.17 -11.45 12.25
C GLU A 597 38.25 -10.57 12.95
N LYS A 598 37.84 -9.59 13.76
CA LYS A 598 38.72 -8.60 14.41
C LYS A 598 39.62 -7.85 13.43
N ALA A 599 39.17 -7.67 12.19
CA ALA A 599 39.92 -6.95 11.18
C ALA A 599 40.17 -5.49 11.60
N HIS A 600 41.35 -4.96 11.28
CA HIS A 600 41.76 -3.58 11.55
C HIS A 600 41.09 -2.56 10.60
N ILE A 601 39.78 -2.67 10.38
CA ILE A 601 38.96 -1.71 9.62
C ILE A 601 38.03 -0.99 10.60
N SER A 602 38.02 0.35 10.59
CA SER A 602 37.03 1.12 11.35
C SER A 602 35.62 0.83 10.83
N PRO A 603 34.61 0.53 11.69
CA PRO A 603 33.23 0.28 11.27
C PRO A 603 32.60 1.42 10.45
N ASN A 604 33.13 2.64 10.56
CA ASN A 604 32.65 3.80 9.81
C ASN A 604 33.17 3.82 8.35
N MET A 605 34.22 3.06 8.03
CA MET A 605 34.76 2.98 6.66
C MET A 605 33.91 2.08 5.76
N VAL A 606 33.19 1.10 6.32
CA VAL A 606 32.23 0.29 5.58
C VAL A 606 30.90 1.04 5.53
N SER A 607 30.78 1.94 4.56
CA SER A 607 29.62 2.82 4.38
C SER A 607 28.89 2.52 3.07
N LEU A 608 27.70 3.10 2.91
CA LEU A 608 27.00 3.10 1.61
C LEU A 608 27.91 3.66 0.51
N SER A 609 28.59 4.77 0.81
CA SER A 609 29.54 5.42 -0.09
C SER A 609 30.65 4.46 -0.55
N LEU A 610 31.15 3.60 0.33
CA LEU A 610 32.15 2.59 -0.04
C LEU A 610 31.61 1.64 -1.11
N ILE A 611 30.38 1.12 -0.96
CA ILE A 611 29.78 0.19 -1.92
C ILE A 611 29.44 0.88 -3.25
N TYR A 612 28.83 2.08 -3.20
CA TYR A 612 28.48 2.84 -4.40
C TYR A 612 29.71 3.30 -5.19
N SER A 613 30.81 3.61 -4.52
CA SER A 613 32.08 3.97 -5.16
C SER A 613 32.84 2.76 -5.71
N ASN A 614 32.41 1.54 -5.36
CA ASN A 614 33.08 0.28 -5.71
C ASN A 614 32.08 -0.71 -6.31
N SER A 615 31.50 -0.34 -7.45
CA SER A 615 30.35 -1.05 -8.06
C SER A 615 30.63 -2.45 -8.65
N THR A 616 31.83 -3.01 -8.47
CA THR A 616 32.18 -4.37 -8.91
C THR A 616 32.79 -5.16 -7.75
N VAL A 617 32.69 -6.49 -7.83
CA VAL A 617 33.27 -7.40 -6.81
C VAL A 617 34.77 -7.15 -6.64
N SER A 618 35.51 -6.97 -7.74
CA SER A 618 36.96 -6.74 -7.70
C SER A 618 37.32 -5.37 -7.08
N LYS A 619 36.58 -4.32 -7.43
CA LYS A 619 36.78 -2.98 -6.85
C LYS A 619 36.52 -2.98 -5.35
N LEU A 620 35.41 -3.58 -4.93
CA LEU A 620 35.03 -3.65 -3.53
C LEU A 620 36.04 -4.48 -2.70
N ALA A 621 36.51 -5.61 -3.24
CA ALA A 621 37.55 -6.42 -2.58
C ALA A 621 38.85 -5.61 -2.37
N LYS A 622 39.32 -4.91 -3.40
CA LYS A 622 40.51 -4.07 -3.34
C LYS A 622 40.35 -2.91 -2.35
N ALA A 623 39.18 -2.27 -2.32
CA ALA A 623 38.89 -1.18 -1.39
C ALA A 623 38.89 -1.65 0.07
N LEU A 624 38.33 -2.83 0.36
CA LEU A 624 38.36 -3.43 1.69
C LEU A 624 39.80 -3.80 2.13
N HIS A 625 40.62 -4.35 1.24
CA HIS A 625 42.04 -4.64 1.52
C HIS A 625 42.87 -3.37 1.77
N ALA A 626 42.63 -2.32 0.99
CA ALA A 626 43.31 -1.04 1.17
C ALA A 626 42.90 -0.36 2.50
N ALA A 627 41.61 -0.42 2.84
CA ALA A 627 41.08 0.04 4.12
C ALA A 627 41.69 -0.72 5.31
N ALA A 628 41.89 -2.04 5.21
CA ALA A 628 42.54 -2.86 6.24
C ALA A 628 44.02 -2.50 6.46
N LYS A 629 44.71 -2.02 5.42
CA LYS A 629 46.11 -1.59 5.47
C LYS A 629 46.29 -0.14 5.92
N GLY A 630 45.21 0.56 6.28
CA GLY A 630 45.24 1.98 6.63
C GLY A 630 45.67 2.89 5.47
N GLN A 631 45.54 2.42 4.23
CA GLN A 631 45.84 3.20 3.03
C GLN A 631 44.62 4.06 2.67
N ASP A 632 44.86 5.34 2.33
CA ASP A 632 43.80 6.26 1.94
C ASP A 632 43.25 5.88 0.56
N THR A 633 42.13 5.15 0.54
CA THR A 633 41.42 4.70 -0.67
C THR A 633 40.89 5.87 -1.52
N ASN A 634 40.84 7.08 -0.97
CA ASN A 634 40.28 8.25 -1.64
C ASN A 634 41.11 8.73 -2.84
N ALA A 635 42.44 8.52 -2.84
CA ALA A 635 43.29 8.97 -3.94
C ALA A 635 43.07 8.15 -5.23
N SER A 636 42.96 6.82 -5.11
CA SER A 636 42.66 5.91 -6.23
C SER A 636 41.25 6.14 -6.79
N HIS A 637 40.26 6.33 -5.90
CA HIS A 637 38.88 6.60 -6.31
C HIS A 637 38.71 7.95 -7.00
N ALA A 638 39.43 8.98 -6.57
CA ALA A 638 39.38 10.29 -7.20
C ALA A 638 39.81 10.24 -8.68
N ASP A 639 40.84 9.45 -9.02
CA ASP A 639 41.31 9.35 -10.40
C ASP A 639 40.41 8.47 -11.28
N GLU A 640 39.86 7.38 -10.75
CA GLU A 640 38.84 6.58 -11.47
C GLU A 640 37.57 7.40 -11.77
N ARG A 641 37.12 8.20 -10.81
CA ARG A 641 35.95 9.08 -10.97
C ARG A 641 36.15 10.11 -12.07
N LYS A 642 37.32 10.77 -12.10
CA LYS A 642 37.69 11.73 -13.16
C LYS A 642 37.70 11.03 -14.52
N LYS A 643 38.23 9.81 -14.60
CA LYS A 643 38.25 8.99 -15.81
C LYS A 643 36.84 8.64 -16.27
N ALA A 644 35.97 8.16 -15.39
CA ALA A 644 34.59 7.80 -15.71
C ALA A 644 33.77 8.98 -16.25
N MET A 645 33.87 10.16 -15.62
CA MET A 645 33.25 11.39 -16.15
C MET A 645 33.76 11.74 -17.55
N ARG A 646 35.07 11.63 -17.77
CA ARG A 646 35.70 11.89 -19.07
C ARG A 646 35.21 10.90 -20.13
N GLU A 647 35.14 9.61 -19.82
CA GLU A 647 34.65 8.57 -20.74
C GLU A 647 33.18 8.78 -21.09
N MET A 648 32.34 9.08 -20.11
CA MET A 648 30.92 9.39 -20.33
C MET A 648 30.75 10.63 -21.21
N TYR A 649 31.51 11.71 -20.94
CA TYR A 649 31.54 12.90 -21.77
C TYR A 649 31.98 12.58 -23.21
N LEU A 650 33.07 11.83 -23.40
CA LEU A 650 33.57 11.46 -24.74
C LEU A 650 32.55 10.60 -25.50
N LYS A 651 31.92 9.65 -24.81
CA LYS A 651 30.88 8.77 -25.38
C LYS A 651 29.74 9.58 -26.01
N TYR A 652 29.29 10.67 -25.39
CA TYR A 652 28.18 11.46 -25.90
C TYR A 652 28.57 12.71 -26.70
N SER A 653 29.86 13.10 -26.70
CA SER A 653 30.37 14.23 -27.49
C SER A 653 31.01 13.83 -28.84
N HIS A 654 31.41 12.56 -29.03
CA HIS A 654 32.22 12.15 -30.19
C HIS A 654 31.60 12.41 -31.58
N ASN A 655 30.27 12.42 -31.68
CA ASN A 655 29.52 12.57 -32.92
C ASN A 655 28.51 13.72 -32.87
N LEU A 656 28.84 14.82 -32.17
CA LEU A 656 27.99 16.00 -32.12
C LEU A 656 27.71 16.54 -33.55
N PRO A 657 26.47 16.98 -33.84
CA PRO A 657 26.11 17.43 -35.18
C PRO A 657 26.88 18.70 -35.53
N HIS A 658 27.56 18.73 -36.67
CA HIS A 658 28.29 19.93 -37.09
C HIS A 658 27.35 21.07 -37.48
N ARG A 659 27.80 22.30 -37.20
CA ARG A 659 27.11 23.53 -37.60
C ARG A 659 26.80 23.54 -39.10
N THR A 660 25.52 23.50 -39.45
CA THR A 660 25.05 23.76 -40.82
C THR A 660 24.86 25.27 -41.07
N ALA A 661 24.98 25.74 -42.31
CA ALA A 661 24.72 27.14 -42.65
C ALA A 661 23.20 27.37 -42.79
N ILE A 662 22.60 28.21 -41.93
CA ILE A 662 21.19 28.61 -42.04
C ILE A 662 21.04 30.12 -41.86
N SER A 663 20.12 30.67 -42.65
CA SER A 663 19.69 32.07 -42.78
C SER A 663 19.14 32.69 -41.48
N ALA A 664 19.18 34.02 -41.41
CA ALA A 664 18.81 34.84 -40.26
C ALA A 664 17.37 34.56 -39.74
N LYS A 665 17.24 34.56 -38.40
CA LYS A 665 15.98 34.33 -37.67
C LYS A 665 14.93 35.40 -38.01
N PRO A 666 13.70 35.02 -38.42
CA PRO A 666 12.55 35.91 -38.27
C PRO A 666 12.32 36.15 -36.76
N LYS A 667 12.07 37.40 -36.36
CA LYS A 667 11.52 37.68 -35.02
C LYS A 667 10.09 37.15 -34.99
N ASP A 668 9.87 36.10 -34.20
CA ASP A 668 8.55 35.55 -33.92
C ASP A 668 8.15 35.98 -32.51
N ASP A 669 7.12 36.82 -32.41
CA ASP A 669 6.62 37.32 -31.13
C ASP A 669 5.85 36.24 -30.35
N ASN A 670 5.58 35.09 -30.97
CA ASN A 670 4.86 33.96 -30.40
C ASN A 670 5.81 32.76 -30.17
N LEU A 671 6.11 32.48 -28.90
CA LEU A 671 7.10 31.48 -28.50
C LEU A 671 6.47 30.13 -28.21
N SER A 672 7.02 29.06 -28.79
CA SER A 672 6.72 27.68 -28.37
C SER A 672 7.90 27.10 -27.59
N VAL A 673 7.63 26.51 -26.42
CA VAL A 673 8.68 26.04 -25.47
C VAL A 673 8.56 24.54 -25.24
N ILE A 674 9.67 23.81 -25.29
CA ILE A 674 9.74 22.45 -24.73
C ILE A 674 10.08 22.57 -23.24
N LEU A 675 9.27 21.98 -22.36
CA LEU A 675 9.57 21.85 -20.93
C LEU A 675 9.67 20.38 -20.57
N THR A 676 10.83 19.91 -20.13
CA THR A 676 10.97 18.53 -19.64
C THR A 676 10.71 18.45 -18.14
N GLY A 677 9.92 17.47 -17.70
CA GLY A 677 9.66 17.23 -16.27
C GLY A 677 8.70 18.25 -15.64
N SER A 678 7.63 18.62 -16.35
CA SER A 678 6.63 19.60 -15.89
C SER A 678 5.91 19.16 -14.61
N THR A 679 5.78 17.85 -14.38
CA THR A 679 5.05 17.32 -13.21
C THR A 679 5.84 17.36 -11.91
N GLY A 680 7.13 17.72 -11.96
CA GLY A 680 7.99 17.86 -10.78
C GLY A 680 7.66 19.12 -9.96
N SER A 681 8.34 19.30 -8.81
CA SER A 681 8.15 20.46 -7.93
C SER A 681 8.39 21.78 -8.68
N LEU A 682 9.64 22.07 -9.08
CA LEU A 682 9.98 23.24 -9.88
C LEU A 682 9.26 23.25 -11.24
N GLY A 683 9.12 22.09 -11.88
CA GLY A 683 8.46 21.96 -13.18
C GLY A 683 7.02 22.48 -13.21
N SER A 684 6.28 22.31 -12.11
CA SER A 684 4.88 22.77 -12.05
C SER A 684 4.79 24.29 -12.00
N TYR A 685 5.69 24.95 -11.27
CA TYR A 685 5.77 26.41 -11.24
C TYR A 685 6.34 26.98 -12.55
N LEU A 686 7.30 26.31 -13.19
CA LEU A 686 7.78 26.68 -14.53
C LEU A 686 6.65 26.68 -15.56
N LEU A 687 5.81 25.64 -15.56
CA LEU A 687 4.67 25.58 -16.47
C LEU A 687 3.67 26.71 -16.18
N ASP A 688 3.40 27.01 -14.91
CA ASP A 688 2.48 28.08 -14.52
C ASP A 688 2.99 29.48 -14.92
N GLU A 689 4.29 29.75 -14.73
CA GLU A 689 4.92 31.01 -15.19
C GLU A 689 4.93 31.11 -16.72
N LEU A 690 5.25 30.02 -17.45
CA LEU A 690 5.16 29.99 -18.92
C LEU A 690 3.74 30.28 -19.41
N LEU A 691 2.72 29.71 -18.77
CA LEU A 691 1.33 29.96 -19.16
C LEU A 691 0.84 31.36 -18.77
N SER A 692 1.46 31.98 -17.77
CA SER A 692 1.15 33.36 -17.39
C SER A 692 1.76 34.39 -18.36
N ASP A 693 2.78 34.00 -19.12
CA ASP A 693 3.44 34.87 -20.09
C ASP A 693 2.66 34.96 -21.41
N PRO A 694 2.20 36.17 -21.81
CA PRO A 694 1.42 36.37 -23.03
C PRO A 694 2.20 36.10 -24.32
N LYS A 695 3.54 36.06 -24.29
CA LYS A 695 4.37 35.72 -25.46
C LYS A 695 4.41 34.21 -25.73
N ILE A 696 4.05 33.38 -24.75
CA ILE A 696 4.05 31.93 -24.92
C ILE A 696 2.81 31.51 -25.69
N LYS A 697 3.01 31.02 -26.90
CA LYS A 697 1.95 30.46 -27.75
C LYS A 697 1.60 29.04 -27.32
N HIS A 698 2.61 28.21 -27.06
CA HIS A 698 2.42 26.78 -26.79
C HIS A 698 3.54 26.20 -25.92
N VAL A 699 3.21 25.22 -25.07
CA VAL A 699 4.20 24.47 -24.28
C VAL A 699 4.10 22.98 -24.59
N TYR A 700 5.21 22.37 -25.00
CA TYR A 700 5.35 20.93 -25.18
C TYR A 700 6.00 20.33 -23.92
N CYS A 701 5.21 19.64 -23.11
CA CYS A 701 5.68 19.02 -21.87
C CYS A 701 6.14 17.59 -22.10
N PHE A 702 7.45 17.36 -22.03
CA PHE A 702 8.04 16.02 -22.14
C PHE A 702 8.12 15.37 -20.76
N ASN A 703 7.45 14.24 -20.60
CA ASN A 703 7.36 13.53 -19.33
C ASN A 703 7.54 12.02 -19.53
N ARG A 704 8.06 11.30 -18.53
CA ARG A 704 8.22 9.82 -18.62
C ARG A 704 6.89 9.06 -18.56
N SER A 705 5.89 9.67 -17.93
CA SER A 705 4.61 9.04 -17.60
C SER A 705 3.59 9.23 -18.71
N ALA A 706 2.83 8.18 -19.04
CA ALA A 706 1.75 8.24 -20.03
C ALA A 706 0.56 9.10 -19.56
N ASP A 707 0.36 9.23 -18.25
CA ASP A 707 -0.71 9.99 -17.59
C ASP A 707 -0.28 11.41 -17.17
N ALA A 708 0.76 11.97 -17.79
CA ALA A 708 1.36 13.24 -17.38
C ALA A 708 0.36 14.41 -17.29
N ALA A 709 -0.64 14.47 -18.17
CA ALA A 709 -1.68 15.52 -18.14
C ALA A 709 -2.53 15.45 -16.85
N ALA A 710 -2.95 14.24 -16.45
CA ALA A 710 -3.73 14.04 -15.22
C ALA A 710 -2.88 14.33 -13.98
N LYS A 711 -1.63 13.85 -13.97
CA LYS A 711 -0.65 14.17 -12.92
C LYS A 711 -0.41 15.67 -12.80
N GLN A 712 -0.21 16.37 -13.92
CA GLN A 712 -0.03 17.82 -13.94
C GLN A 712 -1.27 18.54 -13.39
N LYS A 713 -2.48 18.14 -13.79
CA LYS A 713 -3.73 18.77 -13.33
C LYS A 713 -3.89 18.64 -11.81
N LYS A 714 -3.64 17.46 -11.26
CA LYS A 714 -3.67 17.20 -9.81
C LYS A 714 -2.60 18.04 -9.09
N ALA A 715 -1.38 18.03 -9.62
CA ALA A 715 -0.22 18.72 -9.08
C ALA A 715 -0.33 20.26 -9.11
N SER A 716 -0.94 20.83 -10.15
CA SER A 716 -1.25 22.26 -10.23
C SER A 716 -2.39 22.62 -9.29
N ALA A 717 -3.48 21.85 -9.28
CA ALA A 717 -4.63 22.10 -8.41
C ALA A 717 -4.25 22.07 -6.92
N SER A 718 -3.44 21.09 -6.48
CA SER A 718 -3.00 21.01 -5.09
C SER A 718 -2.09 22.16 -4.66
N ARG A 719 -1.49 22.88 -5.61
CA ARG A 719 -0.59 24.01 -5.37
C ARG A 719 -1.25 25.36 -5.67
N GLY A 720 -2.53 25.37 -6.08
CA GLY A 720 -3.25 26.58 -6.46
C GLY A 720 -2.72 27.25 -7.73
N LEU A 721 -2.08 26.46 -8.61
CA LEU A 721 -1.58 26.90 -9.91
C LEU A 721 -2.65 26.71 -10.99
N SER A 722 -2.43 27.31 -12.16
CA SER A 722 -3.35 27.19 -13.30
C SER A 722 -3.56 25.73 -13.70
N THR A 723 -4.81 25.41 -13.99
CA THR A 723 -5.22 24.11 -14.56
C THR A 723 -5.78 24.25 -15.97
N ASP A 724 -5.71 25.46 -16.55
CA ASP A 724 -5.98 25.68 -17.97
C ASP A 724 -4.75 25.30 -18.78
N PHE A 725 -4.85 24.14 -19.44
CA PHE A 725 -3.80 23.58 -20.29
C PHE A 725 -4.17 23.63 -21.77
N SER A 726 -5.05 24.56 -22.18
CA SER A 726 -5.46 24.76 -23.59
C SER A 726 -4.28 25.00 -24.55
N ARG A 727 -3.17 25.54 -24.04
CA ARG A 727 -1.91 25.78 -24.78
C ARG A 727 -0.80 24.78 -24.47
N VAL A 728 -1.13 23.58 -23.98
CA VAL A 728 -0.13 22.57 -23.56
C VAL A 728 -0.36 21.24 -24.27
N THR A 729 0.72 20.65 -24.79
CA THR A 729 0.76 19.25 -25.23
C THR A 729 1.61 18.44 -24.29
N PHE A 730 1.04 17.40 -23.68
CA PHE A 730 1.81 16.42 -22.90
C PHE A 730 2.23 15.27 -23.80
N GLU A 731 3.53 15.00 -23.87
CA GLU A 731 4.09 13.91 -24.67
C GLU A 731 4.90 12.96 -23.77
N GLN A 732 4.65 11.66 -23.91
CA GLN A 732 5.44 10.65 -23.21
C GLN A 732 6.78 10.47 -23.91
N THR A 733 7.87 10.60 -23.17
CA THR A 733 9.23 10.45 -23.68
C THR A 733 10.00 9.38 -22.93
N ASN A 734 10.77 8.58 -23.67
CA ASN A 734 11.72 7.60 -23.15
C ASN A 734 13.13 7.90 -23.71
N PRO A 735 14.10 8.28 -22.87
CA PRO A 735 15.47 8.56 -23.30
C PRO A 735 16.21 7.34 -23.84
N ASP A 736 15.73 6.11 -23.63
CA ASP A 736 16.35 4.91 -24.20
C ASP A 736 15.93 4.64 -25.65
N LYS A 737 14.92 5.37 -26.15
CA LYS A 737 14.45 5.28 -27.53
C LYS A 737 15.02 6.41 -28.39
N GLU A 738 15.21 6.13 -29.68
CA GLU A 738 15.59 7.16 -30.65
C GLU A 738 14.57 8.31 -30.64
N ARG A 739 15.04 9.56 -30.77
CA ARG A 739 14.20 10.78 -30.73
C ARG A 739 13.26 10.83 -29.52
N PHE A 740 13.72 10.35 -28.36
CA PHE A 740 12.95 10.24 -27.12
C PHE A 740 11.70 9.34 -27.21
N GLY A 741 11.53 8.55 -28.27
CA GLY A 741 10.30 7.79 -28.51
C GLY A 741 9.07 8.68 -28.75
N ILE A 742 9.27 9.94 -29.16
CA ILE A 742 8.20 10.87 -29.53
C ILE A 742 7.48 10.35 -30.77
N ARG A 743 6.17 10.58 -30.87
CA ARG A 743 5.38 10.22 -32.06
C ARG A 743 5.95 10.82 -33.35
N ASP A 744 5.95 10.01 -34.41
CA ASP A 744 6.50 10.37 -35.71
C ASP A 744 5.87 11.63 -36.32
N ASP A 745 4.60 11.91 -36.00
CA ASP A 745 3.89 13.10 -36.48
C ASP A 745 4.26 14.39 -35.74
N LEU A 746 4.80 14.28 -34.53
CA LEU A 746 5.14 15.43 -33.68
C LEU A 746 6.56 15.92 -33.93
N TYR A 747 7.52 15.02 -34.17
CA TYR A 747 8.92 15.39 -34.32
C TYR A 747 9.16 16.44 -35.44
N PRO A 748 8.60 16.32 -36.66
CA PRO A 748 8.74 17.34 -37.70
C PRO A 748 8.16 18.70 -37.30
N LYS A 749 7.05 18.70 -36.54
CA LYS A 749 6.42 19.94 -36.03
C LYS A 749 7.36 20.65 -35.06
N LEU A 750 7.97 19.90 -34.13
CA LEU A 750 8.92 20.46 -33.15
C LEU A 750 10.13 21.13 -33.82
N LEU A 751 10.65 20.55 -34.91
CA LEU A 751 11.77 21.14 -35.68
C LEU A 751 11.44 22.51 -36.30
N THR A 752 10.16 22.85 -36.46
CA THR A 752 9.70 24.11 -37.07
C THR A 752 9.12 25.10 -36.07
N ASP A 753 8.42 24.63 -35.04
CA ASP A 753 7.65 25.47 -34.13
C ASP A 753 8.45 25.94 -32.91
N VAL A 754 9.30 25.08 -32.35
CA VAL A 754 9.96 25.30 -31.05
C VAL A 754 10.98 26.43 -31.10
N SER A 755 10.80 27.41 -30.21
CA SER A 755 11.66 28.59 -30.08
C SER A 755 12.66 28.49 -28.93
N TYR A 756 12.37 27.68 -27.90
CA TYR A 756 13.23 27.52 -26.71
C TYR A 756 13.03 26.16 -26.04
N ILE A 757 14.05 25.64 -25.36
CA ILE A 757 14.01 24.37 -24.62
C ILE A 757 14.42 24.61 -23.17
N ILE A 758 13.57 24.23 -22.21
CA ILE A 758 13.85 24.21 -20.78
C ILE A 758 13.97 22.75 -20.34
N HIS A 759 15.20 22.30 -20.09
CA HIS A 759 15.52 20.97 -19.62
C HIS A 759 15.64 20.93 -18.10
N ASN A 760 14.52 20.68 -17.43
CA ASN A 760 14.43 20.58 -15.97
C ASN A 760 14.46 19.12 -15.45
N GLN A 761 13.98 18.17 -16.25
CA GLN A 761 13.88 16.75 -15.87
C GLN A 761 15.24 16.12 -15.51
N TRP A 762 15.39 15.69 -14.25
CA TRP A 762 16.54 14.91 -13.77
C TRP A 762 16.14 14.11 -12.52
N ALA A 763 16.81 12.98 -12.25
CA ALA A 763 16.62 12.23 -10.99
C ALA A 763 17.45 12.88 -9.87
N VAL A 764 16.83 13.24 -8.75
CA VAL A 764 17.56 13.80 -7.60
C VAL A 764 17.80 12.68 -6.59
N ASP A 765 18.95 12.02 -6.72
CA ASP A 765 19.41 10.99 -5.80
C ASP A 765 20.93 11.10 -5.62
N PHE A 766 21.36 11.49 -4.42
CA PHE A 766 22.77 11.72 -4.09
C PHE A 766 23.56 10.41 -3.86
N ASN A 767 22.88 9.27 -3.86
CA ASN A 767 23.49 7.96 -3.62
C ASN A 767 23.78 7.18 -4.90
N MET A 768 23.16 7.56 -6.03
CA MET A 768 23.35 6.88 -7.31
C MET A 768 24.75 7.15 -7.88
N ALA A 769 25.44 6.12 -8.36
CA ALA A 769 26.71 6.30 -9.07
C ALA A 769 26.50 6.95 -10.45
N LEU A 770 27.57 7.54 -11.02
CA LEU A 770 27.53 8.19 -12.34
C LEU A 770 26.91 7.35 -13.47
N PRO A 771 27.17 6.02 -13.61
CA PRO A 771 26.56 5.22 -14.67
C PRO A 771 25.03 5.25 -14.66
N SER A 772 24.42 5.33 -13.48
CA SER A 772 22.96 5.38 -13.34
C SER A 772 22.34 6.68 -13.87
N PHE A 773 23.15 7.72 -14.08
CA PHE A 773 22.74 8.98 -14.73
C PHE A 773 22.92 8.96 -16.25
N GLU A 774 23.45 7.88 -16.83
CA GLU A 774 23.64 7.78 -18.29
C GLU A 774 22.36 8.05 -19.10
N PRO A 775 21.17 7.54 -18.74
CA PRO A 775 19.93 7.87 -19.46
C PRO A 775 19.60 9.36 -19.45
N HIS A 776 19.95 10.09 -18.38
CA HIS A 776 19.76 11.53 -18.27
C HIS A 776 20.75 12.31 -19.15
N ILE A 777 22.01 11.88 -19.16
CA ILE A 777 23.07 12.44 -20.01
C ILE A 777 22.73 12.24 -21.50
N ARG A 778 22.21 11.05 -21.85
CA ARG A 778 21.66 10.76 -23.18
C ARG A 778 20.49 11.67 -23.53
N GLY A 779 19.63 11.98 -22.56
CA GLY A 779 18.55 12.96 -22.73
C GLY A 779 19.06 14.35 -23.12
N VAL A 780 20.12 14.84 -22.47
CA VAL A 780 20.80 16.10 -22.86
C VAL A 780 21.28 16.01 -24.30
N ARG A 781 21.90 14.89 -24.68
CA ARG A 781 22.40 14.68 -26.04
C ARG A 781 21.28 14.74 -27.10
N TYR A 782 20.15 14.12 -26.84
CA TYR A 782 19.04 14.17 -27.80
C TYR A 782 18.38 15.56 -27.89
N LEU A 783 18.38 16.36 -26.82
CA LEU A 783 17.93 17.75 -26.89
C LEU A 783 18.90 18.60 -27.71
N ILE A 784 20.21 18.33 -27.61
CA ILE A 784 21.23 18.92 -28.48
C ILE A 784 20.95 18.59 -29.95
N ASP A 785 20.68 17.31 -30.26
CA ASP A 785 20.38 16.87 -31.62
C ASP A 785 19.11 17.54 -32.17
N LEU A 786 18.05 17.64 -31.35
CA LEU A 786 16.81 18.33 -31.73
C LEU A 786 17.04 19.83 -31.96
N SER A 787 17.77 20.51 -31.07
CA SER A 787 18.09 21.94 -31.20
C SER A 787 18.91 22.21 -32.47
N ALA A 788 19.91 21.37 -32.75
CA ALA A 788 20.76 21.50 -33.93
C ALA A 788 19.99 21.26 -35.25
N ALA A 789 19.03 20.33 -35.24
CA ALA A 789 18.20 20.01 -36.40
C ALA A 789 17.05 21.00 -36.63
N ALA A 790 16.59 21.69 -35.59
CA ALA A 790 15.46 22.61 -35.68
C ALA A 790 15.80 23.89 -36.45
N SER A 791 14.87 24.33 -37.30
CA SER A 791 15.00 25.53 -38.14
C SER A 791 15.21 26.82 -37.33
N LYS A 792 14.61 26.91 -36.15
CA LYS A 792 14.73 28.05 -35.23
C LYS A 792 15.97 28.00 -34.34
N ARG A 793 16.67 26.86 -34.28
CA ARG A 793 17.79 26.57 -33.35
C ARG A 793 17.50 27.05 -31.93
N PRO A 794 16.51 26.44 -31.26
CA PRO A 794 16.08 26.88 -29.95
C PRO A 794 17.23 26.76 -28.94
N PRO A 795 17.53 27.81 -28.15
CA PRO A 795 18.48 27.70 -27.05
C PRO A 795 18.01 26.66 -26.04
N ILE A 796 18.96 26.04 -25.35
CA ILE A 796 18.69 25.05 -24.30
C ILE A 796 19.07 25.65 -22.95
N LEU A 797 18.07 25.89 -22.10
CA LEU A 797 18.31 26.12 -20.67
C LEU A 797 18.33 24.79 -19.93
N PHE A 798 19.42 24.51 -19.24
CA PHE A 798 19.61 23.29 -18.48
C PHE A 798 19.65 23.59 -16.99
N THR A 799 18.69 23.02 -16.26
CA THR A 799 18.67 23.08 -14.80
C THR A 799 19.74 22.17 -14.23
N SER A 800 20.87 22.74 -13.83
CA SER A 800 21.98 22.09 -13.13
C SER A 800 21.94 22.38 -11.62
N THR A 801 23.02 22.06 -10.90
CA THR A 801 23.12 22.15 -9.44
C THR A 801 24.46 22.77 -9.02
N ILE A 802 24.49 23.48 -7.89
CA ILE A 802 25.73 23.93 -7.24
C ILE A 802 26.63 22.76 -6.79
N ASP A 803 26.10 21.53 -6.73
CA ASP A 803 26.91 20.34 -6.47
C ASP A 803 27.95 20.07 -7.56
N THR A 804 27.77 20.60 -8.77
CA THR A 804 28.80 20.57 -9.82
C THR A 804 30.05 21.37 -9.44
N THR A 805 29.94 22.26 -8.43
CA THR A 805 30.99 23.16 -7.96
C THR A 805 31.40 22.96 -6.51
N ARG A 806 30.90 21.91 -5.85
CA ARG A 806 31.02 21.73 -4.39
C ARG A 806 32.46 21.72 -3.87
N ASN A 807 33.39 21.11 -4.60
CA ASN A 807 34.80 21.03 -4.19
C ASN A 807 35.65 22.18 -4.73
N TRP A 808 35.05 23.26 -5.26
CA TRP A 808 35.79 24.38 -5.85
C TRP A 808 36.86 24.95 -4.93
N ILE A 809 36.51 25.29 -3.68
CA ILE A 809 37.44 25.89 -2.72
C ILE A 809 38.57 24.90 -2.36
N LYS A 810 38.27 23.60 -2.32
CA LYS A 810 39.27 22.55 -2.07
C LYS A 810 40.29 22.47 -3.22
N GLU A 811 39.82 22.54 -4.46
CA GLU A 811 40.66 22.44 -5.67
C GLU A 811 41.36 23.76 -6.01
N TYR A 812 40.77 24.90 -5.63
CA TYR A 812 41.31 26.24 -5.87
C TYR A 812 41.31 27.10 -4.58
N PRO A 813 42.15 26.78 -3.57
CA PRO A 813 42.11 27.46 -2.27
C PRO A 813 42.38 28.97 -2.32
N SER A 814 43.03 29.45 -3.37
CA SER A 814 43.33 30.87 -3.60
C SER A 814 42.16 31.66 -4.21
N ILE A 815 41.13 30.98 -4.74
CA ILE A 815 39.98 31.60 -5.40
C ILE A 815 38.71 31.27 -4.59
N LYS A 816 38.29 32.23 -3.76
CA LYS A 816 37.18 32.02 -2.83
C LYS A 816 35.79 32.02 -3.47
N THR A 817 35.68 32.52 -4.71
CA THR A 817 34.40 32.62 -5.43
C THR A 817 34.33 31.61 -6.57
N VAL A 818 33.18 30.95 -6.71
CA VAL A 818 32.91 30.06 -7.84
C VAL A 818 32.56 30.92 -9.06
N PRO A 819 33.23 30.77 -10.21
CA PRO A 819 32.91 31.55 -11.39
C PRO A 819 31.62 31.06 -12.06
N GLU A 820 30.82 32.00 -12.57
CA GLU A 820 29.67 31.73 -13.45
C GLU A 820 30.15 31.44 -14.89
N LYS A 821 31.06 30.47 -15.00
CA LYS A 821 31.67 29.99 -16.25
C LYS A 821 31.70 28.46 -16.26
N PRO A 822 31.81 27.84 -17.44
CA PRO A 822 32.02 26.41 -17.50
C PRO A 822 33.30 26.00 -16.77
N ILE A 823 33.23 24.90 -16.04
CA ILE A 823 34.35 24.37 -15.26
C ILE A 823 34.81 23.09 -15.93
N HIS A 824 36.12 22.97 -16.17
CA HIS A 824 36.70 21.82 -16.89
C HIS A 824 37.44 20.85 -15.98
N ASN A 825 37.63 21.18 -14.71
CA ASN A 825 38.30 20.31 -13.75
C ASN A 825 37.31 19.28 -13.18
N PRO A 826 37.43 17.98 -13.51
CA PRO A 826 36.54 16.93 -13.01
C PRO A 826 36.71 16.60 -11.51
N ALA A 827 37.67 17.21 -10.82
CA ALA A 827 37.78 17.08 -9.36
C ALA A 827 36.74 17.95 -8.61
N VAL A 828 36.19 18.97 -9.27
CA VAL A 828 35.33 20.00 -8.65
C VAL A 828 33.92 19.53 -8.26
N PRO A 829 33.21 18.67 -9.02
CA PRO A 829 31.88 18.19 -8.62
C PRO A 829 31.86 17.42 -7.30
N SER A 830 30.74 17.43 -6.59
CA SER A 830 30.53 16.63 -5.38
C SER A 830 30.64 15.13 -5.68
N PHE A 831 30.96 14.34 -4.65
CA PHE A 831 30.99 12.88 -4.74
C PHE A 831 29.56 12.31 -4.72
N GLY A 832 29.30 11.23 -5.44
CA GLY A 832 28.01 10.53 -5.41
C GLY A 832 27.15 10.64 -6.68
N GLY A 833 27.78 10.71 -7.86
CA GLY A 833 27.14 10.57 -9.19
C GLY A 833 26.16 11.68 -9.64
N TYR A 834 25.37 12.28 -8.74
CA TYR A 834 24.41 13.34 -9.07
C TYR A 834 25.11 14.60 -9.57
N GLY A 835 26.04 15.15 -8.77
CA GLY A 835 26.85 16.31 -9.17
C GLY A 835 27.74 16.01 -10.38
N GLU A 836 28.28 14.79 -10.46
CA GLU A 836 29.11 14.31 -11.58
C GLU A 836 28.30 14.22 -12.89
N GLY A 837 27.10 13.66 -12.85
CA GLY A 837 26.23 13.51 -14.02
C GLY A 837 25.74 14.86 -14.56
N LYS A 838 25.38 15.79 -13.65
CA LYS A 838 25.06 17.17 -14.01
C LYS A 838 26.25 17.88 -14.65
N TYR A 839 27.45 17.71 -14.07
CA TYR A 839 28.70 18.23 -14.64
C TYR A 839 28.98 17.69 -16.04
N VAL A 840 28.78 16.38 -16.29
CA VAL A 840 28.91 15.82 -17.65
C VAL A 840 27.90 16.46 -18.60
N GLY A 841 26.65 16.68 -18.16
CA GLY A 841 25.63 17.41 -18.94
C GLY A 841 26.06 18.84 -19.29
N GLU A 842 26.63 19.58 -18.32
CA GLU A 842 27.18 20.93 -18.54
C GLU A 842 28.27 20.92 -19.63
N ARG A 843 29.22 19.97 -19.53
CA ARG A 843 30.32 19.83 -20.51
C ARG A 843 29.81 19.45 -21.90
N LEU A 844 28.77 18.63 -22.01
CA LEU A 844 28.16 18.27 -23.29
C LEU A 844 27.50 19.47 -23.98
N LEU A 845 26.79 20.31 -23.22
CA LEU A 845 26.18 21.53 -23.76
C LEU A 845 27.22 22.55 -24.21
N GLU A 846 28.32 22.68 -23.47
CA GLU A 846 29.47 23.50 -23.88
C GLU A 846 30.10 22.99 -25.18
N ALA A 847 30.40 21.69 -25.27
CA ALA A 847 30.94 21.10 -26.49
C ALA A 847 29.97 21.25 -27.68
N ALA A 848 28.66 21.10 -27.45
CA ALA A 848 27.65 21.30 -28.49
C ALA A 848 27.54 22.76 -28.94
N SER A 849 27.76 23.72 -28.03
CA SER A 849 27.84 25.13 -28.39
C SER A 849 29.01 25.39 -29.35
N GLU A 850 30.17 24.77 -29.09
CA GLU A 850 31.35 24.89 -29.95
C GLU A 850 31.21 24.16 -31.31
N VAL A 851 30.74 22.91 -31.29
CA VAL A 851 30.70 22.02 -32.47
C VAL A 851 29.44 22.23 -33.32
N SER A 852 28.28 22.32 -32.66
CA SER A 852 26.96 22.38 -33.30
C SER A 852 26.47 23.82 -33.49
N GLY A 853 27.04 24.78 -32.76
CA GLY A 853 26.62 26.18 -32.79
C GLY A 853 25.24 26.40 -32.15
N ILE A 854 24.84 25.55 -31.22
CA ILE A 854 23.63 25.76 -30.40
C ILE A 854 23.93 26.71 -29.24
N SER A 855 22.92 27.48 -28.82
CA SER A 855 23.04 28.32 -27.62
C SER A 855 22.60 27.50 -26.40
N ALA A 856 23.34 27.58 -25.30
CA ALA A 856 23.04 26.86 -24.07
C ALA A 856 23.19 27.76 -22.85
N ASN A 857 22.24 27.66 -21.94
CA ASN A 857 22.23 28.37 -20.67
C ASN A 857 22.18 27.37 -19.52
N ILE A 858 23.25 27.26 -18.76
CA ILE A 858 23.36 26.34 -17.63
C ILE A 858 22.99 27.12 -16.36
N VAL A 859 21.96 26.67 -15.65
CA VAL A 859 21.55 27.29 -14.38
C VAL A 859 21.87 26.36 -13.22
N ARG A 860 22.89 26.69 -12.41
CA ARG A 860 23.26 25.91 -11.22
C ARG A 860 22.40 26.36 -10.05
N SER A 861 21.36 25.59 -9.73
CA SER A 861 20.47 25.91 -8.61
C SER A 861 21.10 25.52 -7.27
N GLY A 862 20.99 26.41 -6.28
CA GLY A 862 21.18 26.07 -4.87
C GLY A 862 19.93 25.48 -4.25
N GLN A 863 19.76 25.65 -2.94
CA GLN A 863 18.62 25.14 -2.21
C GLN A 863 17.31 25.81 -2.68
N ILE A 864 16.40 24.99 -3.20
CA ILE A 864 15.05 25.41 -3.57
C ILE A 864 14.15 25.25 -2.34
N ALA A 865 13.53 26.34 -1.91
CA ALA A 865 12.61 26.38 -0.77
C ALA A 865 11.13 26.38 -1.22
N GLY A 866 10.21 26.36 -0.25
CA GLY A 866 8.76 26.44 -0.51
C GLY A 866 8.32 27.75 -1.17
N PRO A 867 7.11 27.79 -1.77
CA PRO A 867 6.60 29.00 -2.41
C PRO A 867 6.29 30.09 -1.38
N VAL A 868 6.42 31.36 -1.77
CA VAL A 868 6.20 32.52 -0.87
C VAL A 868 5.15 33.51 -1.38
N GLU A 869 4.91 33.57 -2.68
CA GLU A 869 3.88 34.38 -3.35
C GLU A 869 2.68 33.52 -3.78
N LYS A 870 2.94 32.46 -4.57
CA LYS A 870 1.90 31.54 -5.06
C LYS A 870 1.73 30.37 -4.10
N THR A 871 1.28 30.67 -2.88
CA THR A 871 1.25 29.68 -1.79
C THR A 871 0.14 28.65 -1.93
N GLY A 872 -1.02 29.00 -2.50
CA GLY A 872 -2.14 28.17 -3.00
C GLY A 872 -2.38 26.71 -2.55
N GLY A 873 -1.85 26.25 -1.42
CA GLY A 873 -1.69 24.82 -1.06
C GLY A 873 -0.33 24.20 -1.41
N GLY A 874 0.57 24.92 -2.09
CA GLY A 874 1.96 24.52 -2.31
C GLY A 874 2.79 24.52 -1.02
N VAL A 875 3.57 23.46 -0.83
CA VAL A 875 4.33 23.20 0.41
C VAL A 875 5.78 22.84 0.06
N TRP A 876 6.74 23.31 0.84
CA TRP A 876 8.11 22.78 0.78
C TRP A 876 8.10 21.32 1.25
N ASN A 877 8.52 20.40 0.38
CA ASN A 877 8.47 18.97 0.64
C ASN A 877 9.03 18.61 2.03
N VAL A 878 8.15 18.12 2.90
CA VAL A 878 8.42 17.81 4.33
C VAL A 878 9.50 16.74 4.55
N GLN A 879 9.89 16.02 3.49
CA GLN A 879 10.93 15.00 3.51
C GLN A 879 12.32 15.54 3.15
N GLU A 880 12.44 16.79 2.69
CA GLU A 880 13.74 17.42 2.44
C GLU A 880 14.48 17.76 3.74
N TRP A 881 15.81 17.87 3.66
CA TRP A 881 16.69 17.94 4.82
C TRP A 881 16.27 19.02 5.85
N PHE A 882 15.92 20.24 5.39
CA PHE A 882 15.61 21.33 6.30
C PHE A 882 14.27 21.11 7.04
N PRO A 883 13.14 20.81 6.37
CA PRO A 883 11.91 20.41 7.05
C PRO A 883 12.09 19.25 8.04
N THR A 884 12.98 18.30 7.75
CA THR A 884 13.25 17.19 8.69
C THR A 884 13.94 17.64 9.96
N ILE A 885 14.86 18.63 9.92
CA ILE A 885 15.43 19.25 11.11
C ILE A 885 14.32 19.81 11.99
N ILE A 886 13.40 20.58 11.40
CA ILE A 886 12.29 21.21 12.14
C ILE A 886 11.39 20.17 12.80
N LYS A 887 10.97 19.16 12.04
CA LYS A 887 10.09 18.09 12.53
C LYS A 887 10.75 17.26 13.63
N SER A 888 12.02 16.90 13.45
CA SER A 888 12.83 16.21 14.48
C SER A 888 13.00 17.05 15.72
N SER A 889 13.24 18.35 15.57
CA SER A 889 13.41 19.28 16.68
C SER A 889 12.17 19.38 17.55
N LYS A 890 10.98 19.33 16.95
CA LYS A 890 9.71 19.25 17.68
C LYS A 890 9.67 17.99 18.55
N HIS A 891 10.00 16.84 17.97
CA HIS A 891 9.98 15.57 18.70
C HIS A 891 11.01 15.50 19.84
N LEU A 892 12.21 16.00 19.58
CA LEU A 892 13.31 15.99 20.57
C LEU A 892 13.14 17.09 21.64
N GLY A 893 12.25 18.06 21.45
CA GLY A 893 12.17 19.26 22.28
C GLY A 893 13.43 20.14 22.20
N MET A 894 14.22 19.98 21.13
CA MET A 894 15.53 20.60 20.96
C MET A 894 15.70 21.15 19.54
N LEU A 895 16.09 22.42 19.39
CA LEU A 895 16.37 23.07 18.12
C LEU A 895 17.87 23.40 18.03
N PRO A 896 18.59 23.08 16.94
CA PRO A 896 20.02 23.36 16.87
C PRO A 896 20.27 24.86 16.67
N ASP A 897 21.26 25.40 17.37
CA ASP A 897 21.65 26.82 17.33
C ASP A 897 22.37 27.26 16.05
N SER A 898 22.85 26.28 15.29
CA SER A 898 23.50 26.40 13.99
C SER A 898 23.03 25.23 13.10
N ILE A 899 23.08 25.40 11.79
CA ILE A 899 22.94 24.31 10.81
C ILE A 899 24.27 24.10 10.08
N GLY A 900 25.36 24.33 10.82
CA GLY A 900 26.73 24.21 10.36
C GLY A 900 27.04 25.23 9.27
N SER A 901 27.67 24.75 8.21
CA SER A 901 28.06 25.57 7.06
C SER A 901 26.87 26.18 6.30
N MET A 902 25.65 25.65 6.47
CA MET A 902 24.41 26.18 5.89
C MET A 902 23.81 27.35 6.72
N ASP A 903 24.52 27.86 7.73
CA ASP A 903 24.04 28.98 8.55
C ASP A 903 23.80 30.25 7.73
N ILE A 904 24.47 30.37 6.58
CA ILE A 904 24.15 31.36 5.55
C ILE A 904 22.91 30.87 4.80
N VAL A 905 21.78 31.54 5.03
CA VAL A 905 20.50 31.17 4.42
C VAL A 905 20.35 31.93 3.09
N ASP A 906 20.74 31.27 2.01
CA ASP A 906 20.69 31.76 0.63
C ASP A 906 19.64 31.03 -0.24
N TRP A 907 18.62 30.46 0.40
CA TRP A 907 17.60 29.64 -0.27
C TRP A 907 16.69 30.47 -1.17
N ILE A 908 16.25 29.86 -2.28
CA ILE A 908 15.35 30.50 -3.24
C ILE A 908 13.97 29.83 -3.20
N PRO A 909 12.88 30.59 -2.95
CA PRO A 909 11.52 30.09 -3.10
C PRO A 909 11.25 29.56 -4.52
N VAL A 910 10.60 28.39 -4.63
CA VAL A 910 10.38 27.70 -5.91
C VAL A 910 9.58 28.53 -6.94
N ASP A 911 8.64 29.35 -6.49
CA ASP A 911 7.82 30.23 -7.34
C ASP A 911 8.64 31.40 -7.91
N LEU A 912 9.49 32.01 -7.08
CA LEU A 912 10.43 33.03 -7.55
C LEU A 912 11.50 32.44 -8.48
N LEU A 913 12.01 31.24 -8.17
CA LEU A 913 12.98 30.55 -9.01
C LEU A 913 12.42 30.28 -10.41
N ALA A 914 11.16 29.85 -10.51
CA ALA A 914 10.50 29.65 -11.79
C ALA A 914 10.49 30.94 -12.62
N ARG A 915 10.16 32.09 -12.00
CA ARG A 915 10.17 33.40 -12.66
C ARG A 915 11.57 33.80 -13.13
N VAL A 916 12.61 33.57 -12.31
CA VAL A 916 14.01 33.81 -12.69
C VAL A 916 14.41 33.00 -13.93
N VAL A 917 13.97 31.74 -14.03
CA VAL A 917 14.23 30.92 -15.23
C VAL A 917 13.55 31.51 -16.47
N ILE A 918 12.34 32.07 -16.34
CA ILE A 918 11.65 32.73 -17.46
C ILE A 918 12.32 34.07 -17.83
N ASP A 919 12.81 34.85 -16.86
CA ASP A 919 13.63 36.04 -17.11
C ASP A 919 14.86 35.69 -17.96
N LEU A 920 15.57 34.63 -17.59
CA LEU A 920 16.76 34.16 -18.32
C LEU A 920 16.42 33.67 -19.72
N MET A 921 15.29 32.99 -19.91
CA MET A 921 14.79 32.61 -21.24
C MET A 921 14.56 33.84 -22.12
N HIS A 922 13.90 34.89 -21.60
CA HIS A 922 13.69 36.13 -22.34
C HIS A 922 15.00 36.85 -22.64
N HIS A 923 15.92 36.86 -21.70
CA HIS A 923 17.25 37.44 -21.89
C HIS A 923 18.00 36.74 -23.03
N ASP A 924 18.01 35.40 -23.06
CA ASP A 924 18.67 34.61 -24.10
C ASP A 924 18.05 34.82 -25.49
N LEU A 925 16.72 34.97 -25.55
CA LEU A 925 16.01 35.28 -26.79
C LEU A 925 16.26 36.72 -27.28
N ALA A 926 16.42 37.67 -26.36
CA ALA A 926 16.69 39.07 -26.67
C ALA A 926 18.16 39.33 -27.03
N GLN A 927 19.09 38.61 -26.41
CA GLN A 927 20.53 38.69 -26.64
C GLN A 927 21.09 37.31 -27.02
N PRO A 928 20.84 36.81 -28.25
CA PRO A 928 21.27 35.48 -28.64
C PRO A 928 22.80 35.38 -28.63
N THR A 929 23.34 34.65 -27.65
CA THR A 929 24.76 34.31 -27.61
C THR A 929 25.00 33.02 -28.40
N VAL A 930 26.14 32.95 -29.09
CA VAL A 930 26.58 31.71 -29.74
C VAL A 930 27.23 30.76 -28.72
N PHE A 931 27.64 31.27 -27.56
CA PHE A 931 28.39 30.54 -26.53
C PHE A 931 27.53 30.18 -25.32
N THR A 932 27.93 29.11 -24.64
CA THR A 932 27.34 28.67 -23.38
C THR A 932 27.50 29.72 -22.28
N THR A 933 26.39 30.06 -21.62
CA THR A 933 26.38 30.87 -20.40
C THR A 933 26.15 29.97 -19.19
N VAL A 934 26.75 30.34 -18.06
CA VAL A 934 26.48 29.71 -16.76
C VAL A 934 25.91 30.79 -15.84
N ASN A 935 24.93 30.42 -15.02
CA ASN A 935 24.28 31.29 -14.05
C ASN A 935 24.13 30.53 -12.72
N HIS A 936 24.40 31.19 -11.59
CA HIS A 936 24.15 30.63 -10.26
C HIS A 936 22.80 31.12 -9.77
N LEU A 937 21.91 30.20 -9.42
CA LEU A 937 20.62 30.51 -8.83
C LEU A 937 20.69 30.23 -7.33
N VAL A 938 21.39 31.10 -6.59
CA VAL A 938 21.29 31.24 -5.13
C VAL A 938 20.85 32.65 -4.74
N ASN A 939 20.20 32.82 -3.59
CA ASN A 939 19.69 34.12 -3.17
C ASN A 939 20.87 35.07 -2.88
N PRO A 940 21.02 36.20 -3.58
CA PRO A 940 22.16 37.10 -3.41
C PRO A 940 22.12 37.88 -2.08
N LYS A 941 20.99 37.87 -1.37
CA LYS A 941 20.84 38.50 -0.06
C LYS A 941 20.78 37.42 1.01
N HIS A 942 21.91 37.22 1.69
CA HIS A 942 22.05 36.17 2.67
C HIS A 942 21.30 36.50 3.97
N GLY A 943 20.45 35.57 4.42
CA GLY A 943 19.96 35.53 5.80
C GLY A 943 20.89 34.74 6.71
N SER A 944 20.54 34.64 7.99
CA SER A 944 21.22 33.74 8.92
C SER A 944 20.23 32.81 9.60
N TRP A 945 20.60 31.55 9.82
CA TRP A 945 19.77 30.61 10.58
C TRP A 945 19.42 31.18 11.96
N ARG A 946 20.42 31.78 12.62
CA ARG A 946 20.26 32.44 13.93
C ARG A 946 19.13 33.48 13.96
N SER A 947 18.94 34.22 12.86
CA SER A 947 17.85 35.22 12.77
C SER A 947 16.45 34.59 12.60
N LEU A 948 16.37 33.35 12.12
CA LEU A 948 15.11 32.64 11.89
C LEU A 948 14.67 31.78 13.09
N LEU A 949 15.61 31.43 13.97
CA LEU A 949 15.38 30.64 15.19
C LEU A 949 14.18 31.10 16.02
N PRO A 950 14.00 32.40 16.35
CA PRO A 950 12.90 32.84 17.20
C PRO A 950 11.52 32.58 16.57
N THR A 951 11.43 32.60 15.24
CA THR A 951 10.19 32.34 14.52
C THR A 951 9.87 30.85 14.51
N VAL A 952 10.86 30.00 14.26
CA VAL A 952 10.71 28.54 14.34
C VAL A 952 10.30 28.11 15.76
N GLN A 953 10.96 28.63 16.79
CA GLN A 953 10.64 28.28 18.18
C GLN A 953 9.23 28.68 18.60
N ARG A 954 8.73 29.84 18.14
CA ARG A 954 7.38 30.32 18.48
C ARG A 954 6.27 29.50 17.84
N GLN A 955 6.52 28.89 16.68
CA GLN A 955 5.52 28.15 15.93
C GLN A 955 5.48 26.64 16.23
N LEU A 956 6.46 26.11 16.97
CA LEU A 956 6.46 24.73 17.44
C LEU A 956 5.84 24.63 18.85
N ASP A 957 4.94 23.68 19.04
CA ASP A 957 4.32 23.37 20.34
C ASP A 957 4.51 21.88 20.72
N PRO A 958 5.21 21.55 21.83
CA PRO A 958 5.86 22.49 22.76
C PRO A 958 7.06 23.20 22.14
N SER A 959 7.33 24.43 22.58
CA SER A 959 8.46 25.22 22.09
C SER A 959 9.79 24.55 22.44
N PRO A 960 10.64 24.20 21.45
CA PRO A 960 11.89 23.50 21.70
C PRO A 960 12.96 24.43 22.27
N LYS A 961 13.86 23.88 23.09
CA LYS A 961 15.02 24.60 23.60
C LYS A 961 16.11 24.71 22.52
N VAL A 962 16.65 25.90 22.29
CA VAL A 962 17.85 26.05 21.44
C VAL A 962 19.05 25.43 22.14
N VAL A 963 19.77 24.54 21.45
CA VAL A 963 20.96 23.83 21.95
C VAL A 963 22.11 23.90 20.94
N PRO A 964 23.38 23.77 21.38
CA PRO A 964 24.51 23.58 20.49
C PRO A 964 24.26 22.48 19.45
N THR A 965 24.60 22.74 18.20
CA THR A 965 24.37 21.82 17.07
C THR A 965 24.92 20.42 17.33
N GLN A 966 26.11 20.32 17.92
CA GLN A 966 26.71 19.04 18.29
C GLN A 966 25.85 18.26 19.30
N GLN A 967 25.27 18.97 20.29
CA GLN A 967 24.35 18.38 21.26
C GLN A 967 23.06 17.90 20.58
N TRP A 968 22.58 18.62 19.56
CA TRP A 968 21.43 18.19 18.76
C TRP A 968 21.76 16.96 17.91
N VAL A 969 22.91 16.93 17.23
CA VAL A 969 23.36 15.76 16.45
C VAL A 969 23.55 14.54 17.34
N GLU A 970 24.16 14.69 18.51
CA GLU A 970 24.28 13.63 19.52
C GLU A 970 22.90 13.15 20.01
N ALA A 971 21.93 14.05 20.18
CA ALA A 971 20.56 13.69 20.54
C ALA A 971 19.86 12.93 19.41
N VAL A 972 20.10 13.28 18.13
CA VAL A 972 19.62 12.53 16.97
C VAL A 972 20.27 11.15 16.90
N GLN A 973 21.58 11.04 17.08
CA GLN A 973 22.32 9.76 17.12
C GLN A 973 21.89 8.86 18.28
N LYS A 974 21.67 9.45 19.46
CA LYS A 974 21.15 8.74 20.63
C LYS A 974 19.72 8.30 20.40
N SER A 975 18.87 9.15 19.83
CA SER A 975 17.51 8.79 19.42
C SER A 975 17.51 7.68 18.38
N ALA A 976 18.50 7.61 17.48
CA ALA A 976 18.65 6.55 16.48
C ALA A 976 19.11 5.21 17.05
N SER A 977 19.79 5.22 18.20
CA SER A 977 20.30 4.02 18.87
C SER A 977 19.34 3.45 19.93
N MET A 978 18.18 4.09 20.16
CA MET A 978 17.14 3.61 21.07
C MET A 978 16.28 2.51 20.41
N PRO A 979 15.82 1.49 21.17
CA PRO A 979 14.96 0.42 20.64
C PRO A 979 13.64 0.90 20.01
N ASP A 980 13.11 2.04 20.47
CA ASP A 980 11.83 2.63 20.04
C ASP A 980 12.01 3.79 19.04
N ALA A 981 13.16 3.83 18.34
CA ALA A 981 13.50 4.90 17.41
C ALA A 981 12.48 4.99 16.24
N ASP A 982 11.60 5.98 16.29
CA ASP A 982 10.59 6.23 15.26
C ASP A 982 11.08 7.30 14.27
N ALA A 983 11.48 6.87 13.07
CA ALA A 983 11.96 7.77 12.01
C ALA A 983 10.86 8.69 11.44
N ASN A 984 9.58 8.47 11.74
CA ASN A 984 8.51 9.42 11.39
C ASN A 984 8.43 10.58 12.38
N LYS A 985 8.80 10.33 13.64
CA LYS A 985 8.89 11.35 14.70
C LYS A 985 10.24 12.06 14.69
N ASN A 986 11.34 11.36 14.37
CA ASN A 986 12.68 11.93 14.24
C ASN A 986 13.30 11.65 12.85
N PRO A 987 12.83 12.31 11.78
CA PRO A 987 13.31 12.07 10.42
C PRO A 987 14.79 12.43 10.18
N ALA A 988 15.39 13.31 10.98
CA ALA A 988 16.79 13.73 10.85
C ALA A 988 17.80 12.59 10.96
N ILE A 989 17.43 11.44 11.56
CA ILE A 989 18.26 10.22 11.65
C ILE A 989 18.72 9.75 10.26
N LYS A 990 17.93 10.01 9.21
CA LYS A 990 18.18 9.57 7.83
C LYS A 990 19.31 10.33 7.12
N LEU A 991 19.75 11.46 7.66
CA LEU A 991 20.65 12.41 6.98
C LEU A 991 21.85 12.83 7.86
N LEU A 992 22.25 11.99 8.83
CA LEU A 992 23.32 12.30 9.78
C LEU A 992 24.64 12.75 9.12
N ASP A 993 25.05 12.07 8.05
CA ASP A 993 26.29 12.38 7.31
C ASP A 993 26.19 13.68 6.48
N PHE A 994 24.97 14.15 6.18
CA PHE A 994 24.74 15.33 5.35
C PHE A 994 24.93 16.64 6.12
N TYR A 995 24.73 16.66 7.44
CA TYR A 995 24.73 17.89 8.25
C TYR A 995 26.11 18.54 8.47
N GLU A 996 27.17 18.05 7.81
CA GLU A 996 28.55 18.43 8.12
C GLU A 996 29.22 19.46 7.16
N ASN A 997 28.71 19.81 5.96
CA ASN A 997 29.45 20.73 5.04
C ASN A 997 28.60 21.39 3.91
N MET A 998 28.88 22.68 3.51
CA MET A 998 28.37 23.49 2.35
C MET A 998 28.45 25.04 2.44
N ALA A 999 28.87 25.76 1.37
CA ALA A 999 28.51 27.16 1.04
C ALA A 999 28.82 27.51 -0.47
N ALA A 1000 28.12 28.49 -1.09
CA ALA A 1000 28.39 29.05 -2.43
C ALA A 1000 27.95 30.55 -2.55
N GLU A 1001 28.37 31.29 -3.60
CA GLU A 1001 28.04 32.73 -3.83
C GLU A 1001 27.56 33.02 -5.28
N THR A 1002 26.71 34.07 -5.48
CA THR A 1002 26.13 34.51 -6.78
C THR A 1002 26.38 36.00 -7.05
N ARG A 1003 26.88 36.38 -8.24
CA ARG A 1003 27.14 37.80 -8.59
C ARG A 1003 26.80 38.19 -10.03
N GLU A 1004 27.10 37.38 -11.04
CA GLU A 1004 26.90 37.76 -12.45
C GLU A 1004 25.44 37.57 -12.88
N THR A 1005 24.73 36.59 -12.30
CA THR A 1005 23.32 36.31 -12.63
C THR A 1005 22.40 37.48 -12.27
N CYS A 1006 22.74 38.27 -11.24
CA CYS A 1006 21.98 39.46 -10.82
C CYS A 1006 21.91 40.55 -11.91
N GLU A 1007 22.79 40.54 -12.90
CA GLU A 1007 22.75 41.48 -14.03
C GLU A 1007 21.76 41.03 -15.11
N ARG A 1008 21.37 39.75 -15.13
CA ARG A 1008 20.54 39.12 -16.17
C ARG A 1008 19.11 38.83 -15.74
N SER A 1009 18.82 38.75 -14.43
CA SER A 1009 17.45 38.63 -13.89
C SER A 1009 17.13 39.77 -12.91
N GLY A 1010 16.11 40.56 -13.26
CA GLY A 1010 15.55 41.58 -12.37
C GLY A 1010 14.96 40.96 -11.10
N THR A 1011 14.27 39.83 -11.24
CA THR A 1011 13.69 39.09 -10.11
C THR A 1011 14.75 38.68 -9.10
N LEU A 1012 15.88 38.11 -9.53
CA LEU A 1012 16.95 37.68 -8.62
C LEU A 1012 17.63 38.87 -7.92
N LYS A 1013 17.84 39.97 -8.64
CA LYS A 1013 18.45 41.20 -8.10
C LYS A 1013 17.60 41.85 -7.00
N GLU A 1014 16.28 41.83 -7.17
CA GLU A 1014 15.34 42.48 -6.25
C GLU A 1014 14.94 41.60 -5.07
N MET A 1015 15.12 40.27 -5.17
CA MET A 1015 14.79 39.28 -4.15
C MET A 1015 15.31 39.68 -2.75
N PRO A 1016 14.46 39.72 -1.71
CA PRO A 1016 14.90 39.96 -0.33
C PRO A 1016 15.60 38.71 0.25
N SER A 1017 16.33 38.88 1.35
CA SER A 1017 16.83 37.73 2.12
C SER A 1017 15.64 36.93 2.68
N VAL A 1018 15.84 35.64 2.99
CA VAL A 1018 14.81 34.84 3.67
C VAL A 1018 14.40 35.55 4.97
N THR A 1019 13.12 35.92 5.06
CA THR A 1019 12.58 36.71 6.18
C THR A 1019 11.88 35.84 7.20
N GLU A 1020 11.61 36.40 8.39
CA GLU A 1020 10.75 35.75 9.38
C GLU A 1020 9.37 35.41 8.82
N ASP A 1021 8.78 36.28 8.00
CA ASP A 1021 7.47 36.04 7.39
C ASP A 1021 7.48 34.85 6.43
N TRP A 1022 8.54 34.67 5.64
CA TRP A 1022 8.68 33.51 4.75
C TRP A 1022 8.83 32.22 5.54
N MET A 1023 9.66 32.25 6.60
CA MET A 1023 9.79 31.11 7.51
C MET A 1023 8.46 30.78 8.18
N GLY A 1024 7.72 31.78 8.65
CA GLY A 1024 6.39 31.61 9.23
C GLY A 1024 5.40 30.97 8.26
N LYS A 1025 5.39 31.40 7.00
CA LYS A 1025 4.57 30.77 5.94
C LYS A 1025 4.92 29.30 5.73
N TRP A 1026 6.19 28.93 5.69
CA TRP A 1026 6.60 27.54 5.51
C TRP A 1026 6.22 26.66 6.71
N MET A 1027 6.38 27.19 7.92
CA MET A 1027 5.96 26.53 9.15
C MET A 1027 4.43 26.28 9.18
N GLU A 1028 3.63 27.28 8.79
CA GLU A 1028 2.18 27.13 8.62
C GLU A 1028 1.80 26.10 7.55
N GLN A 1029 2.53 26.07 6.43
CA GLN A 1029 2.33 25.10 5.35
C GLN A 1029 2.60 23.65 5.82
N TRP A 1030 3.62 23.45 6.66
CA TRP A 1030 3.98 22.13 7.17
C TRP A 1030 3.01 21.60 8.23
N ARG A 1031 2.36 22.48 9.00
CA ARG A 1031 1.44 22.13 10.10
C ARG A 1031 2.06 21.17 11.12
N PHE A 1032 3.36 21.34 11.39
CA PHE A 1032 4.13 20.40 12.20
C PHE A 1032 3.75 20.35 13.67
#